data_AF-A0AAW1UIU3-F1
#
_entry.id   AF-A0AAW1UIU3-F1
#
_cell.length_a   1.000
_cell.length_b   1.000
_cell.length_c   1.000
_cell.angle_alpha   90.00
_cell.angle_beta   90.00
_cell.angle_gamma   90.00
#
_symmetry.space_group_name_H-M   'P 1'
#
loop_
_entity.id
_entity.type
_entity.pdbx_description
1 polymer ?
#
loop_
_entity_poly.entity_id
_entity_poly.type
_entity_poly.pdbx_seq_one_letter_code
_entity_poly.pdbx_strand_id
1 'polypeptide(L)'
;MGAWEDVLIEWCNCLDISKKIQDFNELRNGDFFKNILYIINKSDQYKNDANVFKILLHILSKIYNNAQIEYSQYNSFLELSEDDLKIITSLLMHYTCIYDRRDILTSPLCHRLSKNTQVCIRSFLQKVDNEINYEDLEIIIKELSVNDNEDSFKNNDKFHSPLMGILKTPVSKASRFHEKDRELTKLKNMLELERYEKADLQEELRQQSEKIKKFESALNNSNSDIIRLKTQISALESRTPPHFQATDLTDKEKRLKMDIQSLEHYIEKTEKEQDDLREEAYYSRKKLKEWELEYSNLHTKYLEFENKVEDLTKLSINQTNRISTLEAYCDELNGLLEEYKTKSTNESCVLEASTLNVRRSLTLVEENLACSVVEVQLKDAQNENRELMMKIELLNMQLDHDKKMMETRMNEYVARYNKLLEYTNRFTDMKTDIVDLQIVYEKEMNEFSSYIEEMKQTFISVVVGNYETSIKNLSIELTKEKEISRSLSNDLAASILSFAECNKNLEKTLNEKSICQENFAQLEKVNNDLNKKIFQSSLKLNTSVECNKKYFAKIDTLEEENVKYKNKLDQQIEISQSLSDELSASILNFEECNKDLKKTLNEKNICLDNFAKLEKVNNDLNKKIQELSSNLNTSEDCNKKYLIKVESLEEENVECKKELNQQKEISQSLSDELSASILNFEKCNNDLERTLNEKNICLGNFAKLEKVVDDLNKKTQELSSNLNTSEDCNKKYSVKIDRLEEENVEYKNALDQQKEITQSLSDELSASILNFEECKKNLERTLNEKNTCLDNFAKLEKVVDDLNKKIQELSSNLNTSEECNKKYSVKIHGLEEENVKYKNELDQQKEISQSLSDKLSASTLNFEECNKNLERNLNEKNICLDNFAQLEKVVDDLNKKIQELSSNLNTSEDCNKKYSAEIDRLKEENVKYKNEIDQQKEISQSLSDKLEASILNFEQLNKNLEKTLNEKSICQDRLAQHEKVNDDLNKKIQELSSNLNTSEDCNKKYMAKIDTLKEENVKYKNELNQQNVISQSLSDELSASIKNVEQGNQEFEKL
;
A
#
# COMPACT_ATOMS: atom_id res chain seq x y z
N MET A 1 -19.09 49.26 44.52
CA MET A 1 -19.13 48.36 43.35
C MET A 1 -17.71 48.12 42.96
N GLY A 2 -17.27 46.87 43.00
CA GLY A 2 -15.92 46.49 42.59
C GLY A 2 -15.80 46.60 41.07
N ALA A 3 -14.67 47.08 40.56
CA ALA A 3 -14.46 47.28 39.12
C ALA A 3 -14.75 46.02 38.28
N TRP A 4 -14.57 44.82 38.86
CA TRP A 4 -14.91 43.55 38.20
C TRP A 4 -16.41 43.26 38.09
N GLU A 5 -17.23 43.73 39.03
CA GLU A 5 -18.69 43.58 38.97
C GLU A 5 -19.26 44.31 37.76
N ASP A 6 -18.78 45.54 37.52
CA ASP A 6 -19.18 46.36 36.38
C ASP A 6 -18.77 45.70 35.05
N VAL A 7 -17.58 45.09 35.00
CA VAL A 7 -17.10 44.29 33.86
C VAL A 7 -18.02 43.09 33.58
N LEU A 8 -18.42 42.36 34.62
CA LEU A 8 -19.33 41.21 34.48
C LEU A 8 -20.74 41.64 34.08
N ILE A 9 -21.26 42.74 34.62
CA ILE A 9 -22.57 43.30 34.23
C ILE A 9 -22.54 43.72 32.76
N GLU A 10 -21.48 44.41 32.32
CA GLU A 10 -21.32 44.83 30.93
C GLU A 10 -21.20 43.61 29.99
N TRP A 11 -20.47 42.56 30.41
CA TRP A 11 -20.42 41.27 29.71
C TRP A 11 -21.81 40.63 29.58
N CYS A 12 -22.56 40.51 30.68
CA CYS A 12 -23.89 39.91 30.66
C CYS A 12 -24.85 40.68 29.73
N ASN A 13 -24.82 42.01 29.81
CA ASN A 13 -25.66 42.88 28.99
C ASN A 13 -25.26 42.90 27.50
N CYS A 14 -23.98 42.69 27.21
CA CYS A 14 -23.46 42.64 25.84
C CYS A 14 -24.06 41.48 25.02
N LEU A 15 -24.33 40.35 25.68
CA LEU A 15 -24.88 39.14 25.05
C LEU A 15 -26.35 39.29 24.63
N ASP A 16 -27.11 40.23 25.23
CA ASP A 16 -28.52 40.51 24.89
C ASP A 16 -29.46 39.30 24.98
N ILE A 17 -29.18 38.42 25.95
CA ILE A 17 -29.90 37.15 26.17
C ILE A 17 -30.90 37.22 27.32
N SER A 18 -30.85 38.26 28.16
CA SER A 18 -31.77 38.50 29.26
C SER A 18 -32.15 39.98 29.31
N LYS A 19 -33.08 40.35 30.20
CA LYS A 19 -33.34 41.77 30.49
C LYS A 19 -32.03 42.42 30.95
N LYS A 20 -31.87 43.72 30.61
CA LYS A 20 -30.70 44.50 31.01
C LYS A 20 -30.55 44.49 32.52
N ILE A 21 -29.40 44.01 32.96
CA ILE A 21 -28.99 43.87 34.36
C ILE A 21 -28.41 45.22 34.79
N GLN A 22 -28.98 45.84 35.82
CA GLN A 22 -28.48 47.11 36.36
C GLN A 22 -27.62 46.91 37.61
N ASP A 23 -27.95 45.89 38.41
CA ASP A 23 -27.22 45.53 39.63
C ASP A 23 -26.75 44.07 39.54
N PHE A 24 -25.54 43.79 40.05
CA PHE A 24 -24.93 42.46 40.02
C PHE A 24 -25.82 41.43 40.74
N ASN A 25 -26.54 41.87 41.78
CA ASN A 25 -27.47 41.01 42.52
C ASN A 25 -28.69 40.55 41.70
N GLU A 26 -29.03 41.19 40.58
CA GLU A 26 -30.11 40.72 39.70
C GLU A 26 -29.77 39.39 39.00
N LEU A 27 -28.49 39.01 38.91
CA LEU A 27 -28.05 37.70 38.42
C LEU A 27 -28.52 36.54 39.30
N ARG A 28 -28.80 36.79 40.58
CA ARG A 28 -29.34 35.78 41.53
C ARG A 28 -30.71 35.25 41.11
N ASN A 29 -31.44 35.99 40.27
CA ASN A 29 -32.73 35.56 39.73
C ASN A 29 -32.61 34.34 38.79
N GLY A 30 -31.40 33.98 38.33
CA GLY A 30 -31.15 32.78 37.54
C GLY A 30 -31.56 32.85 36.07
N ASP A 31 -32.33 33.88 35.67
CA ASP A 31 -32.83 34.04 34.29
C ASP A 31 -31.70 34.11 33.25
N PHE A 32 -30.63 34.86 33.55
CA PHE A 32 -29.45 34.96 32.69
C PHE A 32 -28.76 33.60 32.51
N PHE A 33 -28.51 32.89 33.62
CA PHE A 33 -27.86 31.57 33.59
C PHE A 33 -28.69 30.54 32.84
N LYS A 34 -30.01 30.57 32.97
CA LYS A 34 -30.92 29.71 32.22
C LYS A 34 -30.81 29.93 30.71
N ASN A 35 -30.78 31.20 30.29
CA ASN A 35 -30.70 31.55 28.87
C ASN A 35 -29.31 31.26 28.29
N ILE A 36 -28.22 31.48 29.04
CA ILE A 36 -26.88 31.02 28.65
C ILE A 36 -26.84 29.50 28.50
N LEU A 37 -27.41 28.76 29.45
CA LEU A 37 -27.40 27.29 29.42
C LEU A 37 -28.16 26.74 28.20
N TYR A 38 -29.27 27.39 27.82
CA TYR A 38 -30.02 27.07 26.60
C TYR A 38 -29.18 27.24 25.34
N ILE A 39 -28.31 28.25 25.32
CA ILE A 39 -27.41 28.49 24.18
C ILE A 39 -26.26 27.46 24.19
N ILE A 40 -25.68 27.15 25.35
CA ILE A 40 -24.54 26.22 25.46
C ILE A 40 -24.95 24.77 25.17
N ASN A 41 -26.12 24.31 25.61
CA ASN A 41 -26.46 22.89 25.57
C ASN A 41 -27.38 22.54 24.38
N LYS A 42 -26.89 21.74 23.42
CA LYS A 42 -27.67 21.32 22.22
C LYS A 42 -28.66 20.19 22.48
N SER A 43 -28.59 19.53 23.63
CA SER A 43 -29.47 18.39 23.95
C SER A 43 -30.82 18.89 24.47
N ASP A 44 -31.91 18.46 23.82
CA ASP A 44 -33.30 18.72 24.24
C ASP A 44 -33.64 18.18 25.64
N GLN A 45 -32.76 17.38 26.25
CA GLN A 45 -32.96 16.74 27.56
C GLN A 45 -33.14 17.73 28.73
N TYR A 46 -32.67 18.97 28.61
CA TYR A 46 -32.66 19.94 29.74
C TYR A 46 -33.68 21.08 29.61
N LYS A 47 -34.59 21.02 28.63
CA LYS A 47 -35.59 22.10 28.39
C LYS A 47 -36.62 22.24 29.52
N ASN A 48 -36.78 21.22 30.37
CA ASN A 48 -37.84 21.16 31.39
C ASN A 48 -37.34 21.08 32.85
N ASP A 49 -36.03 21.08 33.10
CA ASP A 49 -35.51 20.80 34.46
C ASP A 49 -35.42 22.03 35.36
N ALA A 50 -36.00 21.92 36.56
CA ALA A 50 -36.06 22.93 37.61
C ALA A 50 -34.72 23.22 38.32
N ASN A 51 -33.59 22.67 37.85
CA ASN A 51 -32.28 22.75 38.51
C ASN A 51 -31.17 23.28 37.60
N VAL A 52 -31.41 24.42 36.94
CA VAL A 52 -30.42 25.16 36.13
C VAL A 52 -29.08 25.33 36.86
N PHE A 53 -29.14 25.60 38.16
CA PHE A 53 -27.97 25.74 39.03
C PHE A 53 -27.10 24.46 39.05
N LYS A 54 -27.69 23.29 39.33
CA LYS A 54 -26.94 22.02 39.40
C LYS A 54 -26.32 21.62 38.06
N ILE A 55 -27.00 21.91 36.96
CA ILE A 55 -26.48 21.61 35.62
C ILE A 55 -25.28 22.50 35.29
N LEU A 56 -25.39 23.80 35.58
CA LEU A 56 -24.29 24.75 35.37
C LEU A 56 -23.06 24.37 36.20
N LEU A 57 -23.27 24.00 37.47
CA LEU A 57 -22.21 23.54 38.35
C LEU A 57 -21.56 22.26 37.85
N HIS A 58 -22.34 21.29 37.35
CA HIS A 58 -21.80 20.06 36.79
C HIS A 58 -20.91 20.31 35.56
N ILE A 59 -21.29 21.28 34.71
CA ILE A 59 -20.49 21.66 33.54
C ILE A 59 -19.17 22.30 33.98
N LEU A 60 -19.23 23.25 34.92
CA LEU A 60 -18.03 23.92 35.43
C LEU A 60 -17.13 22.94 36.18
N SER A 61 -17.68 22.07 37.03
CA SER A 61 -16.92 21.09 37.81
C SER A 61 -16.22 20.03 36.98
N LYS A 62 -16.66 19.80 35.73
CA LYS A 62 -16.02 18.86 34.80
C LYS A 62 -14.77 19.45 34.14
N ILE A 63 -14.71 20.77 34.07
CA ILE A 63 -13.68 21.51 33.33
C ILE A 63 -12.65 22.10 34.29
N TYR A 64 -13.11 22.59 35.43
CA TYR A 64 -12.29 23.15 36.50
C TYR A 64 -12.29 22.20 37.70
N ASN A 65 -11.70 21.02 37.54
CA ASN A 65 -11.71 19.95 38.55
C ASN A 65 -11.00 20.36 39.85
N ASN A 66 -10.03 21.28 39.77
CA ASN A 66 -9.23 21.77 40.89
C ASN A 66 -9.91 22.93 41.64
N ALA A 67 -10.87 23.60 41.02
CA ALA A 67 -11.72 24.60 41.67
C ALA A 67 -12.87 23.87 42.39
N GLN A 68 -12.54 23.12 43.45
CA GLN A 68 -13.53 22.47 44.32
C GLN A 68 -14.26 23.53 45.16
N ILE A 69 -15.23 24.19 44.57
CA ILE A 69 -16.16 25.01 45.33
C ILE A 69 -17.16 24.05 45.99
N GLU A 70 -17.35 24.18 47.30
CA GLU A 70 -18.19 23.29 48.12
C GLU A 70 -19.69 23.48 47.81
N TYR A 71 -20.13 23.07 46.63
CA TYR A 71 -21.49 23.31 46.15
C TYR A 71 -22.57 22.39 46.75
N SER A 72 -22.20 21.46 47.63
CA SER A 72 -23.11 20.47 48.20
C SER A 72 -24.15 21.07 49.16
N GLN A 73 -23.99 22.34 49.55
CA GLN A 73 -24.83 23.03 50.53
C GLN A 73 -25.92 23.94 49.93
N TYR A 74 -25.88 24.25 48.63
CA TYR A 74 -26.77 25.24 48.01
C TYR A 74 -27.77 24.61 47.04
N ASN A 75 -29.05 25.00 47.15
CA ASN A 75 -30.12 24.53 46.26
C ASN A 75 -30.59 25.59 45.24
N SER A 76 -30.18 26.86 45.41
CA SER A 76 -30.59 27.98 44.55
C SER A 76 -29.51 29.05 44.44
N PHE A 77 -29.50 29.79 43.32
CA PHE A 77 -28.67 30.98 43.14
C PHE A 77 -28.91 32.08 44.18
N LEU A 78 -30.08 32.06 44.85
CA LEU A 78 -30.43 33.00 45.91
C LEU A 78 -29.59 32.82 47.17
N GLU A 79 -29.07 31.61 47.42
CA GLU A 79 -28.35 31.24 48.64
C GLU A 79 -26.83 31.48 48.54
N LEU A 80 -26.33 31.84 47.35
CA LEU A 80 -24.90 32.05 47.10
C LEU A 80 -24.37 33.30 47.81
N SER A 81 -23.11 33.29 48.24
CA SER A 81 -22.43 34.53 48.62
C SER A 81 -22.22 35.43 47.37
N GLU A 82 -21.97 36.73 47.57
CA GLU A 82 -21.65 37.61 46.44
C GLU A 82 -20.33 37.20 45.75
N ASP A 83 -19.38 36.67 46.50
CA ASP A 83 -18.09 36.22 45.98
C ASP A 83 -18.22 34.92 45.17
N ASP A 84 -19.04 33.97 45.63
CA ASP A 84 -19.35 32.76 44.86
C ASP A 84 -20.06 33.10 43.54
N LEU A 85 -20.98 34.07 43.57
CA LEU A 85 -21.68 34.52 42.37
C LEU A 85 -20.72 35.16 41.36
N LYS A 86 -19.75 35.97 41.81
CA LYS A 86 -18.68 36.53 40.97
C LYS A 86 -17.84 35.43 40.33
N ILE A 87 -17.48 34.43 41.10
CA ILE A 87 -16.62 33.34 40.65
C ILE A 87 -17.34 32.47 39.63
N ILE A 88 -18.58 32.06 39.90
CA ILE A 88 -19.40 31.29 38.97
C ILE A 88 -19.59 32.06 37.66
N THR A 89 -19.88 33.36 37.74
CA THR A 89 -20.09 34.21 36.55
C THR A 89 -18.79 34.39 35.76
N SER A 90 -17.65 34.53 36.45
CA SER A 90 -16.33 34.68 35.82
C SER A 90 -15.86 33.38 35.15
N LEU A 91 -16.06 32.24 35.79
CA LEU A 91 -15.78 30.93 35.20
C LEU A 91 -16.70 30.63 34.02
N LEU A 92 -17.97 31.05 34.08
CA LEU A 92 -18.89 30.94 32.96
C LEU A 92 -18.49 31.82 31.78
N MET A 93 -18.01 33.05 32.04
CA MET A 93 -17.43 33.92 31.01
C MET A 93 -16.19 33.26 30.38
N HIS A 94 -15.29 32.69 31.17
CA HIS A 94 -14.15 31.96 30.63
C HIS A 94 -14.58 30.76 29.79
N TYR A 95 -15.54 29.97 30.29
CA TYR A 95 -16.08 28.81 29.60
C TYR A 95 -16.66 29.18 28.22
N THR A 96 -17.48 30.22 28.16
CA THR A 96 -18.10 30.70 26.91
C THR A 96 -17.10 31.33 25.95
N CYS A 97 -16.05 31.98 26.45
CA CYS A 97 -15.02 32.60 25.62
C CYS A 97 -13.95 31.62 25.08
N ILE A 98 -13.61 30.58 25.84
CA ILE A 98 -12.50 29.66 25.52
C ILE A 98 -12.97 28.30 25.02
N TYR A 99 -13.98 27.72 25.65
CA TYR A 99 -14.42 26.35 25.41
C TYR A 99 -15.61 26.24 24.46
N ASP A 100 -16.71 26.97 24.72
CA ASP A 100 -17.89 27.00 23.84
C ASP A 100 -17.93 28.29 23.01
N ARG A 101 -16.96 28.41 22.10
CA ARG A 101 -16.72 29.59 21.24
C ARG A 101 -17.77 29.76 20.13
N ARG A 102 -19.04 29.84 20.49
CA ARG A 102 -20.09 30.17 19.52
C ARG A 102 -20.00 31.63 19.16
N ASP A 103 -20.10 31.95 17.88
CA ASP A 103 -20.06 33.33 17.39
C ASP A 103 -21.13 34.21 18.05
N ILE A 104 -22.28 33.65 18.43
CA ILE A 104 -23.35 34.34 19.17
C ILE A 104 -22.87 34.84 20.54
N LEU A 105 -21.93 34.15 21.19
CA LEU A 105 -21.39 34.48 22.51
C LEU A 105 -20.10 35.29 22.43
N THR A 106 -19.27 35.11 21.39
CA THR A 106 -17.95 35.74 21.28
C THR A 106 -17.92 36.98 20.39
N SER A 107 -18.75 37.05 19.34
CA SER A 107 -18.81 38.21 18.43
C SER A 107 -19.28 39.50 19.13
N PRO A 108 -20.32 39.47 19.99
CA PRO A 108 -20.76 40.67 20.71
C PRO A 108 -19.63 41.29 21.56
N LEU A 109 -18.77 40.47 22.14
CA LEU A 109 -17.68 40.91 23.03
C LEU A 109 -16.66 41.81 22.32
N CYS A 110 -16.42 41.58 21.03
CA CYS A 110 -15.51 42.40 20.24
C CYS A 110 -16.12 43.75 19.80
N HIS A 111 -17.45 43.84 19.72
CA HIS A 111 -18.14 44.95 19.07
C HIS A 111 -19.00 45.82 20.00
N ARG A 112 -19.51 45.26 21.09
CA ARG A 112 -20.47 45.93 21.99
C ARG A 112 -19.91 46.26 23.37
N LEU A 113 -18.82 45.61 23.79
CA LEU A 113 -18.14 45.96 25.04
C LEU A 113 -17.28 47.21 24.90
N SER A 114 -17.19 47.99 25.98
CA SER A 114 -16.27 49.11 26.11
C SER A 114 -14.81 48.63 26.04
N LYS A 115 -13.93 49.48 25.51
CA LYS A 115 -12.52 49.11 25.30
C LYS A 115 -11.82 48.69 26.60
N ASN A 116 -12.15 49.34 27.72
CA ASN A 116 -11.57 49.04 29.03
C ASN A 116 -12.02 47.65 29.53
N THR A 117 -13.31 47.35 29.40
CA THR A 117 -13.86 46.03 29.72
C THR A 117 -13.28 44.94 28.83
N GLN A 118 -13.07 45.23 27.54
CA GLN A 118 -12.39 44.29 26.64
C GLN A 118 -10.96 43.96 27.08
N VAL A 119 -10.21 44.94 27.59
CA VAL A 119 -8.85 44.73 28.12
C VAL A 119 -8.88 43.93 29.41
N CYS A 120 -9.82 44.21 30.31
CA CYS A 120 -9.99 43.47 31.57
C CYS A 120 -10.33 42.01 31.33
N ILE A 121 -11.31 41.74 30.45
CA ILE A 121 -11.67 40.38 30.04
C ILE A 121 -10.50 39.70 29.34
N ARG A 122 -9.77 40.39 28.47
CA ARG A 122 -8.58 39.82 27.82
C ARG A 122 -7.54 39.37 28.85
N SER A 123 -7.22 40.22 29.82
CA SER A 123 -6.23 39.90 30.84
C SER A 123 -6.69 38.72 31.72
N PHE A 124 -7.98 38.68 32.08
CA PHE A 124 -8.58 37.55 32.78
C PHE A 124 -8.47 36.23 31.99
N LEU A 125 -8.87 36.23 30.72
CA LEU A 125 -8.81 35.05 29.85
C LEU A 125 -7.38 34.55 29.59
N GLN A 126 -6.36 35.40 29.76
CA GLN A 126 -4.95 35.01 29.63
C GLN A 126 -4.36 34.43 30.92
N LYS A 127 -4.90 34.82 32.08
CA LYS A 127 -4.41 34.38 33.40
C LYS A 127 -5.11 33.12 33.92
N VAL A 128 -6.33 32.85 33.47
CA VAL A 128 -7.11 31.67 33.89
C VAL A 128 -6.79 30.47 33.01
N ASP A 129 -6.43 29.34 33.62
CA ASP A 129 -6.17 28.06 32.95
C ASP A 129 -7.09 26.95 33.48
N ASN A 130 -6.80 25.70 33.11
CA ASN A 130 -7.63 24.53 33.43
C ASN A 130 -7.33 23.95 34.82
N GLU A 131 -6.18 24.31 35.40
CA GLU A 131 -5.69 23.78 36.68
C GLU A 131 -5.91 24.75 37.84
N ILE A 132 -6.46 25.95 37.55
CA ILE A 132 -6.73 27.02 38.51
C ILE A 132 -7.56 26.54 39.72
N ASN A 133 -7.09 26.91 40.91
CA ASN A 133 -7.81 26.70 42.17
C ASN A 133 -8.65 27.95 42.53
N TYR A 134 -9.46 27.86 43.58
CA TYR A 134 -10.34 28.95 44.00
C TYR A 134 -9.58 30.21 44.47
N GLU A 135 -8.49 30.02 45.22
CA GLU A 135 -7.68 31.11 45.78
C GLU A 135 -6.97 31.91 44.69
N ASP A 136 -6.44 31.22 43.67
CA ASP A 136 -5.80 31.81 42.49
C ASP A 136 -6.78 32.66 41.68
N LEU A 137 -8.03 32.18 41.52
CA LEU A 137 -9.07 32.91 40.82
C LEU A 137 -9.45 34.20 41.58
N GLU A 138 -9.53 34.15 42.90
CA GLU A 138 -9.80 35.32 43.75
C GLU A 138 -8.66 36.34 43.67
N ILE A 139 -7.40 35.88 43.64
CA ILE A 139 -6.22 36.73 43.45
C ILE A 139 -6.29 37.43 42.08
N ILE A 140 -6.56 36.67 41.00
CA ILE A 140 -6.65 37.23 39.65
C ILE A 140 -7.76 38.29 39.55
N ILE A 141 -8.94 38.03 40.12
CA ILE A 141 -10.07 38.98 40.12
C ILE A 141 -9.70 40.25 40.92
N LYS A 142 -9.00 40.12 42.06
CA LYS A 142 -8.53 41.26 42.85
C LYS A 142 -7.48 42.08 42.09
N GLU A 143 -6.50 41.45 41.44
CA GLU A 143 -5.47 42.13 40.65
C GLU A 143 -6.07 42.93 39.48
N LEU A 144 -7.11 42.40 38.84
CA LEU A 144 -7.80 43.08 37.74
C LEU A 144 -8.64 44.26 38.21
N SER A 145 -9.03 44.28 39.49
CA SER A 145 -9.82 45.36 40.08
C SER A 145 -8.99 46.58 40.53
N VAL A 146 -7.65 46.49 40.52
CA VAL A 146 -6.74 47.52 41.07
C VAL A 146 -6.00 48.33 39.99
N ASN A 147 -5.99 47.88 38.72
CA ASN A 147 -5.21 48.50 37.66
C ASN A 147 -5.94 49.64 36.92
N ASP A 148 -5.98 50.83 37.52
CA ASP A 148 -6.38 52.11 36.89
C ASP A 148 -5.19 52.85 36.20
N ASN A 149 -4.15 52.13 35.76
CA ASN A 149 -2.98 52.77 35.13
C ASN A 149 -3.19 52.93 33.61
N GLU A 150 -3.65 54.12 33.20
CA GLU A 150 -3.91 54.53 31.80
C GLU A 150 -2.69 54.57 30.86
N ASP A 151 -1.46 54.22 31.29
CA ASP A 151 -0.25 54.73 30.62
C ASP A 151 0.52 53.81 29.65
N SER A 152 0.10 52.56 29.37
CA SER A 152 0.97 51.63 28.59
C SER A 152 0.46 51.06 27.26
N PHE A 153 -0.69 51.49 26.72
CA PHE A 153 -1.17 51.01 25.40
C PHE A 153 -1.35 52.13 24.37
N LYS A 154 -0.28 52.87 24.09
CA LYS A 154 -0.17 53.72 22.88
C LYS A 154 0.37 52.88 21.71
N ASN A 155 -0.46 52.04 21.09
CA ASN A 155 -0.16 51.44 19.79
C ASN A 155 -1.29 51.70 18.78
N ASN A 156 -0.87 52.18 17.61
CA ASN A 156 -1.63 52.88 16.58
C ASN A 156 -2.51 51.98 15.66
N ASP A 157 -3.11 50.90 16.15
CA ASP A 157 -4.02 50.09 15.32
C ASP A 157 -5.48 50.55 15.46
N LYS A 158 -5.88 51.48 14.59
CA LYS A 158 -7.24 52.07 14.57
C LYS A 158 -8.37 51.12 14.18
N PHE A 159 -8.11 49.83 13.89
CA PHE A 159 -9.11 48.95 13.28
C PHE A 159 -9.38 47.60 13.98
N HIS A 160 -8.72 47.26 15.10
CA HIS A 160 -8.90 45.93 15.72
C HIS A 160 -9.19 46.00 17.23
N SER A 161 -10.29 45.35 17.64
CA SER A 161 -10.68 45.18 19.06
C SER A 161 -9.58 44.44 19.84
N PRO A 162 -9.24 44.86 21.08
CA PRO A 162 -8.29 44.15 21.95
C PRO A 162 -8.60 42.67 22.17
N LEU A 163 -9.88 42.28 22.16
CA LEU A 163 -10.30 40.87 22.30
C LEU A 163 -10.23 40.07 21.00
N MET A 164 -10.16 40.74 19.84
CA MET A 164 -10.22 40.09 18.53
C MET A 164 -9.08 39.08 18.29
N GLY A 165 -7.92 39.27 18.92
CA GLY A 165 -6.79 38.33 18.81
C GLY A 165 -7.00 37.00 19.55
N ILE A 166 -7.77 37.00 20.65
CA ILE A 166 -8.04 35.81 21.47
C ILE A 166 -9.33 35.11 21.04
N LEU A 167 -10.35 35.92 20.69
CA LEU A 167 -11.69 35.45 20.35
C LEU A 167 -11.91 35.17 18.85
N LYS A 168 -10.98 35.54 17.96
CA LYS A 168 -11.00 35.02 16.59
C LYS A 168 -10.89 33.50 16.65
N THR A 169 -11.98 32.80 16.38
CA THR A 169 -11.93 31.43 15.89
C THR A 169 -11.00 31.49 14.68
N PRO A 170 -9.80 30.86 14.74
CA PRO A 170 -8.89 30.99 13.63
C PRO A 170 -9.62 30.41 12.41
N VAL A 171 -9.65 31.18 11.32
CA VAL A 171 -10.20 30.79 10.02
C VAL A 171 -9.58 29.46 9.52
N SER A 172 -8.52 28.99 10.17
CA SER A 172 -7.91 27.67 9.98
C SER A 172 -8.68 26.47 10.55
N LYS A 173 -9.78 26.62 11.31
CA LYS A 173 -10.60 25.44 11.71
C LYS A 173 -11.40 24.85 10.55
N ALA A 174 -11.93 25.65 9.62
CA ALA A 174 -12.59 25.10 8.42
C ALA A 174 -11.59 24.35 7.52
N SER A 175 -10.38 24.90 7.38
CA SER A 175 -9.31 24.22 6.63
C SER A 175 -8.82 22.95 7.34
N ARG A 176 -8.67 22.96 8.67
CA ARG A 176 -8.36 21.74 9.45
C ARG A 176 -9.49 20.73 9.46
N PHE A 177 -10.76 21.16 9.45
CA PHE A 177 -11.89 20.23 9.31
C PHE A 177 -11.94 19.64 7.91
N HIS A 178 -11.72 20.43 6.84
CA HIS A 178 -11.58 19.89 5.50
C HIS A 178 -10.34 19.00 5.33
N GLU A 179 -9.25 19.29 6.03
CA GLU A 179 -8.05 18.46 6.04
C GLU A 179 -8.26 17.17 6.83
N LYS A 180 -8.93 17.24 7.99
CA LYS A 180 -9.40 16.09 8.77
C LYS A 180 -10.46 15.27 8.03
N ASP A 181 -11.34 15.89 7.25
CA ASP A 181 -12.35 15.23 6.42
C ASP A 181 -11.70 14.60 5.20
N ARG A 182 -10.68 15.24 4.60
CA ARG A 182 -9.83 14.64 3.57
C ARG A 182 -9.02 13.48 4.13
N GLU A 183 -8.48 13.61 5.34
CA GLU A 183 -7.73 12.56 6.04
C GLU A 183 -8.66 11.42 6.45
N LEU A 184 -9.88 11.70 6.92
CA LEU A 184 -10.92 10.70 7.18
C LEU A 184 -11.38 10.01 5.90
N THR A 185 -11.50 10.74 4.80
CA THR A 185 -11.85 10.15 3.50
C THR A 185 -10.70 9.28 2.98
N LYS A 186 -9.45 9.73 3.12
CA LYS A 186 -8.26 8.92 2.82
C LYS A 186 -8.19 7.67 3.69
N LEU A 187 -8.40 7.78 5.00
CA LEU A 187 -8.40 6.65 5.93
C LEU A 187 -9.57 5.71 5.67
N LYS A 188 -10.75 6.21 5.31
CA LYS A 188 -11.88 5.36 4.88
C LYS A 188 -11.57 4.61 3.59
N ASN A 189 -11.00 5.29 2.59
CA ASN A 189 -10.62 4.66 1.33
C ASN A 189 -9.47 3.65 1.54
N MET A 190 -8.50 3.94 2.40
CA MET A 190 -7.44 2.99 2.78
C MET A 190 -8.02 1.78 3.53
N LEU A 191 -8.95 2.00 4.47
CA LEU A 191 -9.63 0.90 5.17
C LEU A 191 -10.49 0.06 4.22
N GLU A 192 -11.11 0.69 3.22
CA GLU A 192 -11.92 0.03 2.21
C GLU A 192 -11.03 -0.78 1.23
N LEU A 193 -9.89 -0.23 0.81
CA LEU A 193 -8.86 -0.95 0.07
C LEU A 193 -8.29 -2.13 0.89
N GLU A 194 -7.95 -1.93 2.16
CA GLU A 194 -7.49 -3.03 3.03
C GLU A 194 -8.56 -4.11 3.21
N ARG A 195 -9.85 -3.76 3.19
CA ARG A 195 -10.95 -4.73 3.23
C ARG A 195 -11.04 -5.54 1.93
N TYR A 196 -10.84 -4.90 0.78
CA TYR A 196 -10.78 -5.60 -0.51
C TYR A 196 -9.52 -6.48 -0.61
N GLU A 197 -8.33 -5.94 -0.30
CA GLU A 197 -7.09 -6.72 -0.26
C GLU A 197 -7.21 -7.91 0.71
N LYS A 198 -7.85 -7.73 1.88
CA LYS A 198 -8.10 -8.83 2.81
C LYS A 198 -9.08 -9.86 2.26
N ALA A 199 -10.11 -9.44 1.53
CA ALA A 199 -11.07 -10.35 0.90
C ALA A 199 -10.39 -11.17 -0.21
N ASP A 200 -9.57 -10.52 -1.03
CA ASP A 200 -8.78 -11.15 -2.09
C ASP A 200 -7.77 -12.14 -1.50
N LEU A 201 -7.02 -11.74 -0.46
CA LEU A 201 -6.10 -12.62 0.24
C LEU A 201 -6.81 -13.80 0.92
N GLN A 202 -8.03 -13.61 1.43
CA GLN A 202 -8.84 -14.71 1.97
C GLN A 202 -9.30 -15.67 0.88
N GLU A 203 -9.65 -15.17 -0.30
CA GLU A 203 -10.03 -15.99 -1.45
C GLU A 203 -8.82 -16.72 -2.05
N GLU A 204 -7.66 -16.07 -2.17
CA GLU A 204 -6.40 -16.72 -2.54
C GLU A 204 -6.02 -17.81 -1.54
N LEU A 205 -6.13 -17.54 -0.23
CA LEU A 205 -5.89 -18.55 0.82
C LEU A 205 -6.86 -19.74 0.67
N ARG A 206 -8.13 -19.48 0.33
CA ARG A 206 -9.14 -20.51 0.08
C ARG A 206 -8.77 -21.34 -1.15
N GLN A 207 -8.40 -20.71 -2.26
CA GLN A 207 -7.97 -21.38 -3.49
C GLN A 207 -6.70 -22.20 -3.28
N GLN A 208 -5.71 -21.67 -2.55
CA GLN A 208 -4.49 -22.40 -2.20
C GLN A 208 -4.82 -23.59 -1.28
N SER A 209 -5.71 -23.42 -0.31
CA SER A 209 -6.17 -24.52 0.55
C SER A 209 -6.90 -25.62 -0.25
N GLU A 210 -7.68 -25.26 -1.28
CA GLU A 210 -8.31 -26.22 -2.18
C GLU A 210 -7.30 -26.91 -3.11
N LYS A 211 -6.29 -26.18 -3.62
CA LYS A 211 -5.18 -26.77 -4.38
C LYS A 211 -4.38 -27.75 -3.53
N ILE A 212 -4.06 -27.39 -2.28
CA ILE A 212 -3.39 -28.29 -1.33
C ILE A 212 -4.23 -29.55 -1.12
N LYS A 213 -5.55 -29.44 -0.88
CA LYS A 213 -6.43 -30.61 -0.76
C LYS A 213 -6.47 -31.48 -2.02
N LYS A 214 -6.45 -30.87 -3.21
CA LYS A 214 -6.36 -31.60 -4.49
C LYS A 214 -5.03 -32.35 -4.61
N PHE A 215 -3.91 -31.69 -4.27
CA PHE A 215 -2.59 -32.33 -4.27
C PHE A 215 -2.47 -33.42 -3.21
N GLU A 216 -3.01 -33.24 -2.02
CA GLU A 216 -3.08 -34.28 -0.98
C GLU A 216 -3.91 -35.48 -1.45
N SER A 217 -5.05 -35.25 -2.11
CA SER A 217 -5.85 -36.32 -2.69
C SER A 217 -5.12 -37.04 -3.83
N ALA A 218 -4.42 -36.30 -4.70
CA ALA A 218 -3.63 -36.89 -5.78
C ALA A 218 -2.45 -37.69 -5.24
N LEU A 219 -1.74 -37.16 -4.24
CA LEU A 219 -0.65 -37.83 -3.54
C LEU A 219 -1.12 -39.12 -2.85
N ASN A 220 -2.28 -39.08 -2.18
CA ASN A 220 -2.88 -40.28 -1.59
C ASN A 220 -3.26 -41.32 -2.64
N ASN A 221 -3.82 -40.90 -3.77
CA ASN A 221 -4.12 -41.80 -4.89
C ASN A 221 -2.85 -42.42 -5.46
N SER A 222 -1.82 -41.62 -5.76
CA SER A 222 -0.52 -42.12 -6.23
C SER A 222 0.17 -43.03 -5.21
N ASN A 223 0.09 -42.74 -3.91
CA ASN A 223 0.59 -43.61 -2.86
C ASN A 223 -0.17 -44.95 -2.84
N SER A 224 -1.49 -44.93 -3.00
CA SER A 224 -2.29 -46.15 -3.09
C SER A 224 -1.93 -47.00 -4.32
N ASP A 225 -1.63 -46.34 -5.45
CA ASP A 225 -1.17 -47.00 -6.67
C ASP A 225 0.24 -47.55 -6.53
N ILE A 226 1.16 -46.81 -5.90
CA ILE A 226 2.51 -47.30 -5.58
C ILE A 226 2.42 -48.53 -4.66
N ILE A 227 1.57 -48.50 -3.64
CA ILE A 227 1.35 -49.66 -2.77
C ILE A 227 0.80 -50.84 -3.58
N ARG A 228 -0.17 -50.60 -4.47
CA ARG A 228 -0.73 -51.64 -5.36
C ARG A 228 0.36 -52.24 -6.26
N LEU A 229 1.15 -51.40 -6.92
CA LEU A 229 2.23 -51.79 -7.82
C LEU A 229 3.35 -52.53 -7.07
N LYS A 230 3.76 -52.05 -5.90
CA LYS A 230 4.71 -52.78 -5.04
C LYS A 230 4.17 -54.16 -4.64
N THR A 231 2.89 -54.26 -4.33
CA THR A 231 2.25 -55.55 -4.02
C THR A 231 2.24 -56.48 -5.25
N GLN A 232 2.00 -55.94 -6.45
CA GLN A 232 2.06 -56.69 -7.71
C GLN A 232 3.49 -57.12 -8.07
N ILE A 233 4.48 -56.24 -7.90
CA ILE A 233 5.90 -56.53 -8.11
C ILE A 233 6.35 -57.62 -7.15
N SER A 234 6.06 -57.53 -5.85
CA SER A 234 6.40 -58.59 -4.89
C SER A 234 5.71 -59.92 -5.22
N ALA A 235 4.48 -59.89 -5.76
CA ALA A 235 3.80 -61.10 -6.23
C ALA A 235 4.47 -61.68 -7.49
N LEU A 236 4.99 -60.86 -8.39
CA LEU A 236 5.71 -61.28 -9.60
C LEU A 236 7.13 -61.77 -9.29
N GLU A 237 7.85 -61.11 -8.39
CA GLU A 237 9.16 -61.51 -7.89
C GLU A 237 9.08 -62.87 -7.18
N SER A 238 7.99 -63.14 -6.44
CA SER A 238 7.75 -64.46 -5.83
C SER A 238 7.48 -65.59 -6.84
N ARG A 239 7.17 -65.25 -8.10
CA ARG A 239 6.86 -66.20 -9.19
C ARG A 239 7.99 -66.40 -10.20
N THR A 240 9.05 -65.59 -10.15
CA THR A 240 10.09 -65.59 -11.19
C THR A 240 11.36 -66.28 -10.67
N PRO A 241 11.79 -67.42 -11.24
CA PRO A 241 13.00 -68.11 -10.80
C PRO A 241 14.28 -67.26 -11.02
N PRO A 242 15.33 -67.43 -10.20
CA PRO A 242 16.45 -66.46 -10.10
C PRO A 242 17.34 -66.33 -11.34
N HIS A 243 17.15 -67.16 -12.36
CA HIS A 243 18.09 -67.28 -13.48
C HIS A 243 17.79 -66.37 -14.68
N PHE A 244 16.74 -65.53 -14.60
CA PHE A 244 16.29 -64.60 -15.65
C PHE A 244 16.37 -63.12 -15.25
N GLN A 245 17.23 -62.74 -14.30
CA GLN A 245 17.56 -61.33 -14.08
C GLN A 245 18.38 -60.82 -15.27
N ALA A 246 17.69 -60.24 -16.25
CA ALA A 246 18.25 -59.76 -17.50
C ALA A 246 19.28 -58.66 -17.25
N THR A 247 20.45 -58.84 -17.87
CA THR A 247 21.63 -57.97 -17.89
C THR A 247 21.34 -56.51 -18.26
N ASP A 248 20.20 -56.23 -18.90
CA ASP A 248 19.76 -54.89 -19.32
C ASP A 248 19.38 -53.95 -18.16
N LEU A 249 18.93 -54.48 -17.01
CA LEU A 249 18.58 -53.65 -15.85
C LEU A 249 19.83 -53.01 -15.22
N THR A 250 20.93 -53.75 -15.20
CA THR A 250 22.21 -53.30 -14.63
C THR A 250 22.83 -52.18 -15.48
N ASP A 251 22.68 -52.24 -16.80
CA ASP A 251 23.19 -51.19 -17.70
C ASP A 251 22.30 -49.94 -17.68
N LYS A 252 20.99 -50.08 -17.50
CA LYS A 252 20.09 -48.95 -17.26
C LYS A 252 20.38 -48.27 -15.93
N GLU A 253 20.66 -49.05 -14.88
CA GLU A 253 21.07 -48.54 -13.57
C GLU A 253 22.39 -47.76 -13.65
N LYS A 254 23.37 -48.25 -14.41
CA LYS A 254 24.64 -47.52 -14.64
C LYS A 254 24.44 -46.19 -15.34
N ARG A 255 23.57 -46.13 -16.37
CA ARG A 255 23.26 -44.87 -17.06
C ARG A 255 22.57 -43.87 -16.13
N LEU A 256 21.57 -44.32 -15.38
CA LEU A 256 20.88 -43.47 -14.41
C LEU A 256 21.83 -42.96 -13.32
N LYS A 257 22.79 -43.78 -12.87
CA LYS A 257 23.84 -43.33 -11.93
C LYS A 257 24.77 -42.28 -12.53
N MET A 258 25.14 -42.41 -13.80
CA MET A 258 25.93 -41.38 -14.50
C MET A 258 25.13 -40.08 -14.69
N ASP A 259 23.86 -40.17 -15.05
CA ASP A 259 22.99 -39.01 -15.20
C ASP A 259 22.80 -38.29 -13.87
N ILE A 260 22.56 -39.02 -12.78
CA ILE A 260 22.49 -38.47 -11.41
C ILE A 260 23.79 -37.74 -11.06
N GLN A 261 24.96 -38.34 -11.29
CA GLN A 261 26.24 -37.69 -11.01
C GLN A 261 26.45 -36.41 -11.84
N SER A 262 25.99 -36.40 -13.09
CA SER A 262 26.07 -35.21 -13.95
C SER A 262 25.15 -34.08 -13.47
N LEU A 263 23.96 -34.43 -12.97
CA LEU A 263 23.00 -33.49 -12.41
C LEU A 263 23.47 -32.97 -11.04
N GLU A 264 24.05 -33.82 -10.20
CA GLU A 264 24.68 -33.41 -8.93
C GLU A 264 25.80 -32.41 -9.17
N HIS A 265 26.66 -32.65 -10.17
CA HIS A 265 27.71 -31.71 -10.54
C HIS A 265 27.17 -30.38 -11.09
N TYR A 266 26.06 -30.42 -11.83
CA TYR A 266 25.38 -29.22 -12.30
C TYR A 266 24.77 -28.42 -11.13
N ILE A 267 24.13 -29.11 -10.17
CA ILE A 267 23.60 -28.50 -8.95
C ILE A 267 24.73 -27.82 -8.17
N GLU A 268 25.85 -28.52 -7.92
CA GLU A 268 27.02 -27.96 -7.22
C GLU A 268 27.56 -26.69 -7.92
N LYS A 269 27.60 -26.70 -9.25
CA LYS A 269 28.00 -25.52 -10.03
C LYS A 269 27.01 -24.36 -9.86
N THR A 270 25.71 -24.62 -9.90
CA THR A 270 24.66 -23.60 -9.72
C THR A 270 24.63 -23.08 -8.28
N GLU A 271 24.86 -23.92 -7.28
CA GLU A 271 24.99 -23.51 -5.88
C GLU A 271 26.17 -22.56 -5.69
N LYS A 272 27.33 -22.88 -6.29
CA LYS A 272 28.49 -22.00 -6.27
C LYS A 272 28.22 -20.65 -6.94
N GLU A 273 27.55 -20.65 -8.10
CA GLU A 273 27.16 -19.41 -8.79
C GLU A 273 26.16 -18.59 -7.97
N GLN A 274 25.25 -19.23 -7.25
CA GLN A 274 24.36 -18.54 -6.30
C GLN A 274 25.12 -17.93 -5.12
N ASP A 275 26.12 -18.61 -4.59
CA ASP A 275 26.95 -18.08 -3.50
C ASP A 275 27.78 -16.88 -3.96
N ASP A 276 28.41 -16.95 -5.14
CA ASP A 276 29.15 -15.85 -5.74
C ASP A 276 28.24 -14.61 -5.97
N LEU A 277 27.03 -14.82 -6.49
CA LEU A 277 26.02 -13.75 -6.66
C LEU A 277 25.54 -13.18 -5.33
N ARG A 278 25.42 -14.00 -4.28
CA ARG A 278 25.07 -13.54 -2.92
C ARG A 278 26.18 -12.67 -2.33
N GLU A 279 27.44 -13.02 -2.53
CA GLU A 279 28.59 -12.19 -2.12
C GLU A 279 28.62 -10.86 -2.87
N GLU A 280 28.40 -10.87 -4.19
CA GLU A 280 28.33 -9.65 -5.01
C GLU A 280 27.17 -8.74 -4.59
N ALA A 281 25.99 -9.31 -4.33
CA ALA A 281 24.83 -8.59 -3.82
C ALA A 281 25.10 -7.99 -2.44
N TYR A 282 25.78 -8.73 -1.56
CA TYR A 282 26.19 -8.23 -0.25
C TYR A 282 27.17 -7.04 -0.37
N TYR A 283 28.17 -7.13 -1.24
CA TYR A 283 29.14 -6.06 -1.46
C TYR A 283 28.48 -4.80 -2.05
N SER A 284 27.59 -4.97 -3.03
CA SER A 284 26.82 -3.89 -3.63
C SER A 284 25.91 -3.20 -2.61
N ARG A 285 25.24 -3.98 -1.76
CA ARG A 285 24.38 -3.44 -0.68
C ARG A 285 25.18 -2.69 0.38
N LYS A 286 26.39 -3.14 0.71
CA LYS A 286 27.29 -2.43 1.62
C LYS A 286 27.70 -1.08 1.04
N LYS A 287 28.08 -1.05 -0.23
CA LYS A 287 28.47 0.19 -0.94
C LYS A 287 27.31 1.17 -1.05
N LEU A 288 26.09 0.68 -1.29
CA LEU A 288 24.87 1.50 -1.31
C LEU A 288 24.67 2.21 0.05
N LYS A 289 24.79 1.47 1.17
CA LYS A 289 24.67 2.04 2.52
C LYS A 289 25.74 3.11 2.81
N GLU A 290 26.97 2.89 2.35
CA GLU A 290 28.04 3.88 2.48
C GLU A 290 27.69 5.18 1.72
N TRP A 291 27.14 5.07 0.51
CA TRP A 291 26.69 6.23 -0.27
C TRP A 291 25.45 6.92 0.30
N GLU A 292 24.49 6.17 0.84
CA GLU A 292 23.32 6.73 1.54
C GLU A 292 23.74 7.54 2.76
N LEU A 293 24.71 7.04 3.53
CA LEU A 293 25.27 7.75 4.68
C LEU A 293 26.02 9.02 4.24
N GLU A 294 26.82 8.93 3.19
CA GLU A 294 27.53 10.09 2.63
C GLU A 294 26.56 11.16 2.11
N TYR A 295 25.49 10.74 1.42
CA TYR A 295 24.42 11.62 0.96
C TYR A 295 23.68 12.28 2.12
N SER A 296 23.30 11.53 3.15
CA SER A 296 22.64 12.09 4.34
C SER A 296 23.53 13.14 5.02
N ASN A 297 24.83 12.87 5.14
CA ASN A 297 25.79 13.83 5.72
C ASN A 297 25.94 15.09 4.86
N LEU A 298 25.97 14.95 3.53
CA LEU A 298 25.99 16.09 2.61
C LEU A 298 24.71 16.91 2.68
N HIS A 299 23.55 16.26 2.79
CA HIS A 299 22.26 16.91 2.90
C HIS A 299 22.15 17.71 4.21
N THR A 300 22.58 17.15 5.35
CA THR A 300 22.64 17.89 6.62
C THR A 300 23.54 19.11 6.51
N LYS A 301 24.75 18.97 5.94
CA LYS A 301 25.65 20.12 5.71
C LYS A 301 25.04 21.17 4.80
N TYR A 302 24.30 20.76 3.77
CA TYR A 302 23.61 21.66 2.86
C TYR A 302 22.54 22.49 3.61
N LEU A 303 21.71 21.84 4.44
CA LEU A 303 20.73 22.50 5.31
C LEU A 303 21.39 23.49 6.29
N GLU A 304 22.53 23.11 6.89
CA GLU A 304 23.31 24.03 7.74
C GLU A 304 23.80 25.26 6.96
N PHE A 305 24.24 25.09 5.71
CA PHE A 305 24.62 26.22 4.85
C PHE A 305 23.43 27.10 4.46
N GLU A 306 22.28 26.52 4.13
CA GLU A 306 21.06 27.29 3.84
C GLU A 306 20.64 28.14 5.05
N ASN A 307 20.61 27.56 6.24
CA ASN A 307 20.30 28.28 7.48
C ASN A 307 21.30 29.43 7.71
N LYS A 308 22.59 29.18 7.49
CA LYS A 308 23.62 30.22 7.64
C LYS A 308 23.46 31.36 6.62
N VAL A 309 23.07 31.05 5.38
CA VAL A 309 22.77 32.06 4.35
C VAL A 309 21.53 32.87 4.75
N GLU A 310 20.50 32.23 5.29
CA GLU A 310 19.32 32.92 5.79
C GLU A 310 19.66 33.90 6.92
N ASP A 311 20.47 33.47 7.89
CA ASP A 311 20.93 34.32 8.99
C ASP A 311 21.78 35.51 8.51
N LEU A 312 22.71 35.28 7.59
CA LEU A 312 23.50 36.34 6.97
C LEU A 312 22.64 37.32 6.17
N THR A 313 21.59 36.83 5.51
CA THR A 313 20.64 37.67 4.76
C THR A 313 19.84 38.55 5.72
N LYS A 314 19.33 37.99 6.83
CA LYS A 314 18.66 38.77 7.89
C LYS A 314 19.58 39.84 8.48
N LEU A 315 20.84 39.49 8.73
CA LEU A 315 21.84 40.41 9.26
C LEU A 315 22.15 41.54 8.26
N SER A 316 22.29 41.23 6.97
CA SER A 316 22.48 42.21 5.90
C SER A 316 21.28 43.17 5.81
N ILE A 317 20.05 42.66 5.81
CA ILE A 317 18.83 43.49 5.82
C ILE A 317 18.81 44.44 7.02
N ASN A 318 19.14 43.94 8.22
CA ASN A 318 19.23 44.77 9.42
C ASN A 318 20.30 45.87 9.30
N GLN A 319 21.46 45.56 8.71
CA GLN A 319 22.50 46.55 8.46
C GLN A 319 22.05 47.60 7.44
N THR A 320 21.40 47.20 6.34
CA THR A 320 20.84 48.12 5.35
C THR A 320 19.80 49.05 5.97
N ASN A 321 18.90 48.53 6.81
CA ASN A 321 17.91 49.35 7.52
C ASN A 321 18.59 50.35 8.47
N ARG A 322 19.65 49.94 9.16
CA ARG A 322 20.42 50.82 10.04
C ARG A 322 21.16 51.91 9.27
N ILE A 323 21.74 51.59 8.11
CA ILE A 323 22.36 52.59 7.21
C ILE A 323 21.30 53.58 6.72
N SER A 324 20.15 53.10 6.24
CA SER A 324 19.05 53.97 5.78
C SER A 324 18.54 54.91 6.89
N THR A 325 18.49 54.42 8.13
CA THR A 325 18.14 55.26 9.29
C THR A 325 19.19 56.33 9.57
N LEU A 326 20.47 55.98 9.46
CA LEU A 326 21.58 56.94 9.61
C LEU A 326 21.62 57.97 8.49
N GLU A 327 21.35 57.57 7.24
CA GLU A 327 21.22 58.47 6.10
C GLU A 327 20.08 59.48 6.33
N ALA A 328 18.92 59.02 6.80
CA ALA A 328 17.81 59.91 7.16
C ALA A 328 18.19 60.92 8.26
N TYR A 329 18.94 60.51 9.29
CA TYR A 329 19.44 61.42 10.31
C TYR A 329 20.46 62.42 9.75
N CYS A 330 21.34 62.00 8.85
CA CYS A 330 22.28 62.89 8.18
C CYS A 330 21.55 63.93 7.31
N ASP A 331 20.49 63.53 6.60
CA ASP A 331 19.67 64.43 5.79
C ASP A 331 18.93 65.45 6.66
N GLU A 332 18.38 65.02 7.80
CA GLU A 332 17.75 65.91 8.79
C GLU A 332 18.75 66.93 9.34
N LEU A 333 19.95 66.47 9.74
CA LEU A 333 21.02 67.34 10.22
C LEU A 333 21.47 68.35 9.16
N ASN A 334 21.63 67.91 7.90
CA ASN A 334 21.96 68.80 6.80
C ASN A 334 20.86 69.84 6.55
N GLY A 335 19.58 69.43 6.64
CA GLY A 335 18.44 70.35 6.58
C GLY A 335 18.50 71.43 7.66
N LEU A 336 18.73 71.04 8.91
CA LEU A 336 18.88 71.98 10.04
C LEU A 336 20.09 72.92 9.85
N LEU A 337 21.18 72.43 9.28
CA LEU A 337 22.39 73.23 9.04
C LEU A 337 22.17 74.27 7.93
N GLU A 338 21.44 73.91 6.86
CA GLU A 338 21.04 74.85 5.81
C GLU A 338 20.00 75.89 6.29
N GLU A 339 19.06 75.49 7.16
CA GLU A 339 18.17 76.44 7.85
C GLU A 339 18.95 77.43 8.73
N TYR A 340 20.08 77.01 9.32
CA TYR A 340 20.93 77.89 10.14
C TYR A 340 21.75 78.86 9.28
N LYS A 341 22.32 78.41 8.16
CA LYS A 341 23.07 79.28 7.22
C LYS A 341 22.18 80.34 6.58
N THR A 342 20.94 80.00 6.25
CA THR A 342 19.99 80.97 5.66
C THR A 342 19.56 82.04 6.66
N LYS A 343 19.53 81.75 7.97
CA LYS A 343 19.33 82.74 9.03
C LYS A 343 20.50 83.73 9.19
N SER A 344 21.75 83.29 9.06
CA SER A 344 22.92 84.18 9.25
C SER A 344 23.17 85.14 8.09
N THR A 345 22.62 84.87 6.90
CA THR A 345 22.85 85.68 5.70
C THR A 345 21.96 86.93 5.66
N ASN A 346 20.87 86.95 6.45
CA ASN A 346 19.96 88.09 6.53
C ASN A 346 20.35 89.15 7.60
N GLU A 347 21.40 88.91 8.39
CA GLU A 347 21.86 89.86 9.43
C GLU A 347 23.21 90.55 9.12
N SER A 348 23.88 90.22 8.00
CA SER A 348 25.21 90.76 7.67
C SER A 348 25.23 91.61 6.39
N CYS A 349 24.42 92.66 6.35
CA CYS A 349 24.55 93.72 5.34
C CYS A 349 24.58 95.12 5.96
N VAL A 350 25.45 95.36 6.96
CA VAL A 350 25.96 96.70 7.26
C VAL A 350 27.32 96.57 7.95
N LEU A 351 28.41 96.84 7.23
CA LEU A 351 29.54 97.65 7.70
C LEU A 351 30.57 97.83 6.58
N GLU A 352 30.49 99.01 5.98
CA GLU A 352 31.46 99.57 5.04
C GLU A 352 32.84 99.77 5.69
N ALA A 353 33.85 99.50 4.86
CA ALA A 353 35.10 100.24 4.66
C ALA A 353 35.77 100.94 5.85
N SER A 354 37.02 100.52 6.15
CA SER A 354 38.17 101.43 6.21
C SER A 354 39.52 100.70 6.21
N THR A 355 40.38 101.17 5.32
CA THR A 355 41.82 100.95 5.09
C THR A 355 42.70 100.82 6.33
N LEU A 356 43.74 99.96 6.29
CA LEU A 356 45.17 100.36 6.28
C LEU A 356 46.15 99.16 6.37
N ASN A 357 47.26 99.33 5.66
CA ASN A 357 48.51 98.54 5.66
C ASN A 357 48.97 98.04 7.04
N VAL A 358 49.71 96.91 7.07
CA VAL A 358 51.14 96.85 7.47
C VAL A 358 51.66 95.40 7.37
N ARG A 359 52.75 95.24 6.61
CA ARG A 359 53.66 94.08 6.65
C ARG A 359 54.32 93.97 8.03
N ARG A 360 54.47 92.77 8.59
CA ARG A 360 55.76 92.22 9.06
C ARG A 360 55.59 90.84 9.69
N SER A 361 56.51 89.94 9.29
CA SER A 361 56.84 88.68 9.95
C SER A 361 57.03 88.85 11.45
N LEU A 362 56.58 87.86 12.23
CA LEU A 362 57.29 87.36 13.40
C LEU A 362 56.76 85.96 13.76
N THR A 363 57.65 85.00 13.61
CA THR A 363 57.74 83.77 14.39
C THR A 363 57.45 84.09 15.86
N LEU A 364 56.36 83.54 16.39
CA LEU A 364 56.20 83.35 17.83
C LEU A 364 55.82 81.89 18.05
N VAL A 365 56.83 81.13 18.45
CA VAL A 365 56.68 79.85 19.15
C VAL A 365 55.98 80.17 20.45
N GLU A 366 54.69 79.89 20.52
CA GLU A 366 54.05 79.51 21.77
C GLU A 366 53.55 78.09 21.56
N GLU A 367 54.11 77.17 22.34
CA GLU A 367 53.57 75.83 22.56
C GLU A 367 52.16 75.98 23.14
N ASN A 368 51.19 76.23 22.25
CA ASN A 368 49.79 76.19 22.60
C ASN A 368 49.40 74.72 22.75
N LEU A 369 48.71 74.41 23.85
CA LEU A 369 48.04 73.14 24.11
C LEU A 369 47.30 72.60 22.86
N ALA A 370 46.82 73.51 22.01
CA ALA A 370 46.23 73.22 20.71
C ALA A 370 47.15 72.45 19.73
N CYS A 371 48.45 72.77 19.62
CA CYS A 371 49.37 72.03 18.74
C CYS A 371 49.67 70.63 19.28
N SER A 372 49.80 70.49 20.60
CA SER A 372 49.98 69.17 21.24
C SER A 372 48.72 68.31 21.13
N VAL A 373 47.53 68.88 21.32
CA VAL A 373 46.25 68.19 21.11
C VAL A 373 46.07 67.81 19.64
N VAL A 374 46.42 68.69 18.70
CA VAL A 374 46.37 68.38 17.26
C VAL A 374 47.35 67.27 16.91
N GLU A 375 48.58 67.27 17.44
CA GLU A 375 49.54 66.18 17.21
C GLU A 375 49.08 64.84 17.81
N VAL A 376 48.49 64.85 19.01
CA VAL A 376 47.91 63.65 19.63
C VAL A 376 46.71 63.16 18.82
N GLN A 377 45.78 64.04 18.43
CA GLN A 377 44.64 63.70 17.59
C GLN A 377 45.07 63.19 16.21
N LEU A 378 46.12 63.76 15.61
CA LEU A 378 46.67 63.29 14.34
C LEU A 378 47.30 61.90 14.50
N LYS A 379 47.98 61.66 15.62
CA LYS A 379 48.61 60.36 15.93
C LYS A 379 47.57 59.29 16.25
N ASP A 380 46.50 59.63 16.96
CA ASP A 380 45.37 58.76 17.22
C ASP A 380 44.62 58.43 15.94
N ALA A 381 44.36 59.42 15.07
CA ALA A 381 43.79 59.20 13.75
C ALA A 381 44.71 58.33 12.86
N GLN A 382 46.03 58.51 12.93
CA GLN A 382 46.99 57.66 12.22
C GLN A 382 47.01 56.22 12.76
N ASN A 383 46.83 56.03 14.07
CA ASN A 383 46.75 54.71 14.69
C ASN A 383 45.43 54.02 14.32
N GLU A 384 44.31 54.72 14.40
CA GLU A 384 42.99 54.22 13.98
C GLU A 384 43.02 53.84 12.50
N ASN A 385 43.61 54.67 11.64
CA ASN A 385 43.74 54.37 10.21
C ASN A 385 44.66 53.14 9.98
N ARG A 386 45.71 52.95 10.80
CA ARG A 386 46.55 51.75 10.73
C ARG A 386 45.79 50.49 11.18
N GLU A 387 44.98 50.59 12.23
CA GLU A 387 44.12 49.50 12.71
C GLU A 387 43.04 49.14 11.68
N LEU A 388 42.40 50.14 11.07
CA LEU A 388 41.43 49.94 10.00
C LEU A 388 42.08 49.30 8.77
N MET A 389 43.30 49.70 8.39
CA MET A 389 44.05 49.07 7.31
C MET A 389 44.37 47.60 7.61
N MET A 390 44.83 47.28 8.82
CA MET A 390 45.05 45.88 9.24
C MET A 390 43.74 45.07 9.21
N LYS A 391 42.62 45.68 9.62
CA LYS A 391 41.31 45.02 9.60
C LYS A 391 40.81 44.78 8.17
N ILE A 392 41.00 45.74 7.26
CA ILE A 392 40.71 45.58 5.83
C ILE A 392 41.59 44.48 5.23
N GLU A 393 42.87 44.43 5.57
CA GLU A 393 43.79 43.40 5.08
C GLU A 393 43.40 42.00 5.56
N LEU A 394 43.00 41.87 6.84
CA LEU A 394 42.47 40.62 7.39
C LEU A 394 41.16 40.20 6.71
N LEU A 395 40.23 41.14 6.50
CA LEU A 395 38.97 40.89 5.79
C LEU A 395 39.22 40.45 4.34
N ASN A 396 40.20 41.05 3.66
CA ASN A 396 40.58 40.66 2.31
C ASN A 396 41.19 39.26 2.26
N MET A 397 42.04 38.89 3.24
CA MET A 397 42.55 37.52 3.35
C MET A 397 41.42 36.51 3.58
N GLN A 398 40.44 36.86 4.42
CA GLN A 398 39.28 36.00 4.68
C GLN A 398 38.39 35.86 3.43
N LEU A 399 38.16 36.96 2.71
CA LEU A 399 37.41 36.93 1.46
C LEU A 399 38.11 36.08 0.38
N ASP A 400 39.43 36.15 0.27
CA ASP A 400 40.20 35.34 -0.69
C ASP A 400 40.20 33.85 -0.31
N HIS A 401 40.21 33.54 0.99
CA HIS A 401 40.02 32.18 1.49
C HIS A 401 38.62 31.64 1.16
N ASP A 402 37.58 32.41 1.44
CA ASP A 402 36.19 32.03 1.16
C ASP A 402 35.95 31.87 -0.36
N LYS A 403 36.56 32.74 -1.17
CA LYS A 403 36.53 32.64 -2.64
C LYS A 403 37.15 31.33 -3.13
N LYS A 404 38.33 30.96 -2.65
CA LYS A 404 38.99 29.69 -2.99
C LYS A 404 38.18 28.47 -2.54
N MET A 405 37.55 28.55 -1.36
CA MET A 405 36.67 27.50 -0.87
C MET A 405 35.42 27.34 -1.74
N MET A 406 34.80 28.43 -2.17
CA MET A 406 33.66 28.41 -3.09
C MET A 406 34.05 27.90 -4.47
N GLU A 407 35.20 28.30 -5.00
CA GLU A 407 35.72 27.83 -6.29
C GLU A 407 35.99 26.32 -6.27
N THR A 408 36.57 25.80 -5.18
CA THR A 408 36.77 24.36 -4.97
C THR A 408 35.43 23.61 -4.97
N ARG A 409 34.45 24.10 -4.20
CA ARG A 409 33.10 23.51 -4.15
C ARG A 409 32.40 23.55 -5.50
N MET A 410 32.52 24.66 -6.24
CA MET A 410 31.94 24.80 -7.56
C MET A 410 32.52 23.77 -8.54
N ASN A 411 33.84 23.55 -8.50
CA ASN A 411 34.50 22.52 -9.30
C ASN A 411 34.03 21.10 -8.94
N GLU A 412 33.80 20.81 -7.65
CA GLU A 412 33.20 19.54 -7.22
C GLU A 412 31.77 19.36 -7.73
N TYR A 413 30.95 20.43 -7.71
CA TYR A 413 29.60 20.40 -8.28
C TYR A 413 29.61 20.16 -9.79
N VAL A 414 30.50 20.82 -10.53
CA VAL A 414 30.66 20.61 -11.97
C VAL A 414 31.09 19.17 -12.27
N ALA A 415 32.03 18.61 -11.49
CA ALA A 415 32.44 17.21 -11.64
C ALA A 415 31.29 16.23 -11.36
N ARG A 416 30.48 16.48 -10.32
CA ARG A 416 29.28 15.68 -10.02
C ARG A 416 28.24 15.76 -11.13
N TYR A 417 27.99 16.96 -11.64
CA TYR A 417 27.06 17.19 -12.74
C TYR A 417 27.48 16.43 -14.01
N ASN A 418 28.76 16.50 -14.38
CA ASN A 418 29.28 15.78 -15.53
C ASN A 418 29.14 14.25 -15.37
N LYS A 419 29.34 13.73 -14.15
CA LYS A 419 29.14 12.31 -13.86
C LYS A 419 27.66 11.90 -13.96
N LEU A 420 26.74 12.77 -13.51
CA LEU A 420 25.30 12.57 -13.68
C LEU A 420 24.89 12.57 -15.16
N LEU A 421 25.50 13.44 -15.96
CA LEU A 421 25.29 13.50 -17.40
C LEU A 421 25.78 12.22 -18.10
N GLU A 422 26.93 11.67 -17.69
CA GLU A 422 27.41 10.36 -18.18
C GLU A 422 26.44 9.22 -17.83
N TYR A 423 25.89 9.19 -16.61
CA TYR A 423 24.88 8.19 -16.24
C TYR A 423 23.59 8.35 -17.04
N THR A 424 23.16 9.59 -17.27
CA THR A 424 21.97 9.88 -18.09
C THR A 424 22.18 9.36 -19.51
N ASN A 425 23.35 9.64 -20.11
CA ASN A 425 23.69 9.16 -21.44
C ASN A 425 23.65 7.63 -21.52
N ARG A 426 24.28 6.92 -20.56
CA ARG A 426 24.21 5.45 -20.48
C ARG A 426 22.80 4.91 -20.33
N PHE A 427 21.94 5.61 -19.59
CA PHE A 427 20.54 5.21 -19.44
C PHE A 427 19.77 5.37 -20.75
N THR A 428 20.05 6.42 -21.53
CA THR A 428 19.52 6.58 -22.89
C THR A 428 20.00 5.48 -23.83
N ASP A 429 21.29 5.10 -23.76
CA ASP A 429 21.83 4.00 -24.57
C ASP A 429 21.13 2.68 -24.21
N MET A 430 21.00 2.38 -22.92
CA MET A 430 20.29 1.18 -22.44
C MET A 430 18.81 1.19 -22.83
N LYS A 431 18.15 2.35 -22.80
CA LYS A 431 16.77 2.49 -23.27
C LYS A 431 16.66 2.21 -24.77
N THR A 432 17.66 2.61 -25.55
CA THR A 432 17.73 2.34 -26.99
C THR A 432 17.91 0.84 -27.24
N ASP A 433 18.81 0.18 -26.49
CA ASP A 433 19.01 -1.27 -26.56
C ASP A 433 17.73 -2.05 -26.21
N ILE A 434 16.97 -1.60 -25.20
CA ILE A 434 15.68 -2.21 -24.83
C ILE A 434 14.66 -2.07 -25.97
N VAL A 435 14.58 -0.89 -26.59
CA VAL A 435 13.69 -0.66 -27.74
C VAL A 435 14.08 -1.56 -28.92
N ASP A 436 15.37 -1.69 -29.21
CA ASP A 436 15.86 -2.56 -30.28
C ASP A 436 15.54 -4.04 -29.99
N LEU A 437 15.70 -4.49 -28.73
CA LEU A 437 15.30 -5.83 -28.31
C LEU A 437 13.79 -6.05 -28.42
N GLN A 438 12.97 -5.05 -28.10
CA GLN A 438 11.53 -5.12 -28.23
C GLN A 438 11.09 -5.23 -29.70
N ILE A 439 11.75 -4.50 -30.60
CA ILE A 439 11.53 -4.61 -32.06
C ILE A 439 11.89 -6.02 -32.56
N VAL A 440 13.00 -6.59 -32.08
CA VAL A 440 13.38 -7.97 -32.43
C VAL A 440 12.34 -8.98 -31.93
N TYR A 441 11.87 -8.83 -30.68
CA TYR A 441 10.86 -9.72 -30.11
C TYR A 441 9.51 -9.61 -30.83
N GLU A 442 9.05 -8.41 -31.15
CA GLU A 442 7.83 -8.22 -31.95
C GLU A 442 7.96 -8.84 -33.34
N LYS A 443 9.13 -8.75 -33.96
CA LYS A 443 9.39 -9.38 -35.25
C LYS A 443 9.31 -10.91 -35.14
N GLU A 444 9.95 -11.51 -34.13
CA GLU A 444 9.90 -12.96 -33.90
C GLU A 444 8.48 -13.45 -33.57
N MET A 445 7.72 -12.68 -32.77
CA MET A 445 6.32 -13.00 -32.45
C MET A 445 5.39 -12.89 -33.66
N ASN A 446 5.65 -11.93 -34.56
CA ASN A 446 4.93 -11.80 -35.82
C ASN A 446 5.27 -12.95 -36.79
N GLU A 447 6.53 -13.36 -36.88
CA GLU A 447 6.96 -14.52 -37.66
C GLU A 447 6.34 -15.82 -37.11
N PHE A 448 6.32 -15.99 -35.79
CA PHE A 448 5.67 -17.13 -35.12
C PHE A 448 4.15 -17.14 -35.32
N SER A 449 3.49 -15.98 -35.23
CA SER A 449 2.06 -15.84 -35.51
C SER A 449 1.73 -16.18 -36.97
N SER A 450 2.56 -15.73 -37.91
CA SER A 450 2.43 -16.08 -39.33
C SER A 450 2.59 -17.59 -39.55
N TYR A 451 3.54 -18.23 -38.85
CA TYR A 451 3.75 -19.67 -38.91
C TYR A 451 2.57 -20.46 -38.33
N ILE A 452 2.00 -20.02 -37.20
CA ILE A 452 0.79 -20.61 -36.63
C ILE A 452 -0.38 -20.49 -37.62
N GLU A 453 -0.54 -19.34 -38.26
CA GLU A 453 -1.64 -19.13 -39.20
C GLU A 453 -1.47 -19.99 -40.45
N GLU A 454 -0.24 -20.14 -40.96
CA GLU A 454 0.07 -21.05 -42.05
C GLU A 454 -0.20 -22.52 -41.67
N MET A 455 0.15 -22.94 -40.44
CA MET A 455 -0.20 -24.26 -39.92
C MET A 455 -1.72 -24.45 -39.82
N LYS A 456 -2.47 -23.46 -39.32
CA LYS A 456 -3.93 -23.50 -39.25
C LYS A 456 -4.55 -23.63 -40.63
N GLN A 457 -4.10 -22.84 -41.61
CA GLN A 457 -4.60 -22.91 -42.98
C GLN A 457 -4.28 -24.28 -43.62
N THR A 458 -3.10 -24.83 -43.35
CA THR A 458 -2.72 -26.17 -43.81
C THR A 458 -3.60 -27.26 -43.17
N PHE A 459 -3.83 -27.17 -41.85
CA PHE A 459 -4.70 -28.09 -41.13
C PHE A 459 -6.15 -28.00 -41.62
N ILE A 460 -6.68 -26.79 -41.77
CA ILE A 460 -8.02 -26.55 -42.33
C ILE A 460 -8.12 -27.13 -43.74
N SER A 461 -7.14 -26.88 -44.61
CA SER A 461 -7.10 -27.44 -45.97
C SER A 461 -7.12 -28.97 -46.00
N VAL A 462 -6.31 -29.62 -45.15
CA VAL A 462 -6.26 -31.09 -45.05
C VAL A 462 -7.56 -31.67 -44.48
N VAL A 463 -8.08 -31.08 -43.41
CA VAL A 463 -9.29 -31.56 -42.74
C VAL A 463 -10.52 -31.32 -43.60
N VAL A 464 -10.68 -30.11 -44.16
CA VAL A 464 -11.78 -29.77 -45.07
C VAL A 464 -11.68 -30.61 -46.35
N GLY A 465 -10.49 -30.81 -46.93
CA GLY A 465 -10.31 -31.68 -48.10
C GLY A 465 -10.71 -33.13 -47.84
N ASN A 466 -10.39 -33.67 -46.65
CA ASN A 466 -10.81 -35.02 -46.24
C ASN A 466 -12.32 -35.11 -46.02
N TYR A 467 -12.94 -34.08 -45.43
CA TYR A 467 -14.40 -34.01 -45.25
C TYR A 467 -15.13 -33.81 -46.58
N GLU A 468 -14.65 -32.97 -47.48
CA GLU A 468 -15.21 -32.81 -48.83
C GLU A 468 -15.16 -34.11 -49.63
N THR A 469 -14.06 -34.86 -49.51
CA THR A 469 -13.91 -36.18 -50.14
C THR A 469 -14.90 -37.17 -49.53
N SER A 470 -15.04 -37.19 -48.21
CA SER A 470 -16.02 -38.04 -47.52
C SER A 470 -17.47 -37.66 -47.86
N ILE A 471 -17.79 -36.36 -47.95
CA ILE A 471 -19.11 -35.85 -48.35
C ILE A 471 -19.39 -36.22 -49.81
N LYS A 472 -18.41 -36.09 -50.72
CA LYS A 472 -18.56 -36.55 -52.12
C LYS A 472 -18.83 -38.05 -52.19
N ASN A 473 -18.10 -38.86 -51.43
CA ASN A 473 -18.31 -40.31 -51.38
C ASN A 473 -19.70 -40.66 -50.83
N LEU A 474 -20.12 -40.03 -49.72
CA LEU A 474 -21.47 -40.19 -49.17
C LEU A 474 -22.57 -39.73 -50.14
N SER A 475 -22.34 -38.65 -50.89
CA SER A 475 -23.29 -38.15 -51.89
C SER A 475 -23.41 -39.14 -53.06
N ILE A 476 -22.31 -39.78 -53.48
CA ILE A 476 -22.32 -40.87 -54.46
C ILE A 476 -23.07 -42.08 -53.92
N GLU A 477 -22.82 -42.49 -52.67
CA GLU A 477 -23.55 -43.58 -51.98
C GLU A 477 -25.06 -43.31 -51.94
N LEU A 478 -25.44 -42.08 -51.54
CA LEU A 478 -26.83 -41.64 -51.45
C LEU A 478 -27.51 -41.59 -52.82
N THR A 479 -26.78 -41.21 -53.88
CA THR A 479 -27.33 -41.27 -55.25
C THR A 479 -27.58 -42.71 -55.70
N LYS A 480 -26.67 -43.65 -55.39
CA LYS A 480 -26.88 -45.08 -55.66
C LYS A 480 -28.07 -45.63 -54.89
N GLU A 481 -28.21 -45.26 -53.63
CA GLU A 481 -29.33 -45.70 -52.79
C GLU A 481 -30.69 -45.12 -53.26
N LYS A 482 -30.70 -43.87 -53.73
CA LYS A 482 -31.87 -43.27 -54.39
C LYS A 482 -32.20 -43.95 -55.72
N GLU A 483 -31.20 -44.43 -56.45
CA GLU A 483 -31.38 -45.16 -57.71
C GLU A 483 -31.93 -46.57 -57.47
N ILE A 484 -31.45 -47.26 -56.44
CA ILE A 484 -32.03 -48.52 -55.92
C ILE A 484 -33.48 -48.30 -55.45
N SER A 485 -33.73 -47.23 -54.71
CA SER A 485 -35.09 -46.88 -54.25
C SER A 485 -36.04 -46.58 -55.41
N ARG A 486 -35.56 -45.94 -56.48
CA ARG A 486 -36.33 -45.74 -57.72
C ARG A 486 -36.58 -47.04 -58.46
N SER A 487 -35.60 -47.94 -58.53
CA SER A 487 -35.78 -49.29 -59.08
C SER A 487 -36.87 -50.04 -58.32
N LEU A 488 -36.78 -50.10 -56.98
CA LEU A 488 -37.81 -50.75 -56.15
C LEU A 488 -39.18 -50.10 -56.28
N SER A 489 -39.24 -48.76 -56.37
CA SER A 489 -40.49 -48.03 -56.58
C SER A 489 -41.10 -48.32 -57.95
N ASN A 490 -40.28 -48.49 -58.99
CA ASN A 490 -40.73 -48.84 -60.33
C ASN A 490 -41.22 -50.30 -60.40
N ASP A 491 -40.56 -51.22 -59.70
CA ASP A 491 -40.97 -52.63 -59.59
C ASP A 491 -42.28 -52.78 -58.79
N LEU A 492 -42.46 -51.94 -57.75
CA LEU A 492 -43.70 -51.85 -57.00
C LEU A 492 -44.83 -51.23 -57.84
N ALA A 493 -44.55 -50.18 -58.62
CA ALA A 493 -45.51 -49.58 -59.54
C ALA A 493 -45.93 -50.55 -60.67
N ALA A 494 -45.01 -51.36 -61.19
CA ALA A 494 -45.30 -52.42 -62.15
C ALA A 494 -46.20 -53.52 -61.55
N SER A 495 -45.97 -53.88 -60.28
CA SER A 495 -46.83 -54.82 -59.54
C SER A 495 -48.23 -54.24 -59.27
N ILE A 496 -48.34 -52.94 -58.97
CA ILE A 496 -49.62 -52.23 -58.79
C ILE A 496 -50.37 -52.12 -60.12
N LEU A 497 -49.69 -51.92 -61.24
CA LEU A 497 -50.32 -51.89 -62.58
C LEU A 497 -50.82 -53.28 -63.01
N SER A 498 -50.08 -54.36 -62.68
CA SER A 498 -50.54 -55.74 -62.84
C SER A 498 -51.79 -56.03 -61.99
N PHE A 499 -51.89 -55.44 -60.79
CA PHE A 499 -53.06 -55.54 -59.92
C PHE A 499 -54.25 -54.69 -60.41
N ALA A 500 -53.99 -53.51 -60.98
CA ALA A 500 -54.99 -52.64 -61.59
C ALA A 500 -55.60 -53.23 -62.86
N GLU A 501 -54.83 -53.98 -63.66
CA GLU A 501 -55.32 -54.71 -64.83
C GLU A 501 -56.23 -55.90 -64.44
N CYS A 502 -56.04 -56.45 -63.23
CA CYS A 502 -56.96 -57.41 -62.63
C CYS A 502 -58.30 -56.75 -62.21
N ASN A 503 -58.25 -55.53 -61.67
CA ASN A 503 -59.45 -54.74 -61.32
C ASN A 503 -60.22 -54.21 -62.53
N LYS A 504 -59.53 -53.94 -63.65
CA LYS A 504 -60.15 -53.45 -64.90
C LYS A 504 -61.08 -54.48 -65.56
N ASN A 505 -60.90 -55.77 -65.26
CA ASN A 505 -61.83 -56.83 -65.67
C ASN A 505 -63.08 -56.92 -64.77
N LEU A 506 -63.07 -56.30 -63.59
CA LEU A 506 -64.21 -56.22 -62.67
C LEU A 506 -65.13 -55.02 -63.00
N GLU A 507 -64.55 -53.90 -63.45
CA GLU A 507 -65.25 -52.66 -63.80
C GLU A 507 -66.04 -52.72 -65.13
N LYS A 508 -65.80 -53.76 -65.95
CA LYS A 508 -66.57 -54.02 -67.18
C LYS A 508 -68.02 -54.48 -66.91
N THR A 509 -68.42 -54.56 -65.64
CA THR A 509 -69.77 -55.00 -65.19
C THR A 509 -70.51 -53.92 -64.38
N LEU A 510 -70.27 -52.63 -64.66
CA LEU A 510 -71.05 -51.55 -64.03
C LEU A 510 -71.33 -50.36 -64.97
N ASN A 511 -72.36 -50.54 -65.82
CA ASN A 511 -73.35 -49.56 -66.28
C ASN A 511 -72.97 -48.10 -66.63
N GLU A 512 -72.96 -47.83 -67.95
CA GLU A 512 -73.86 -46.94 -68.71
C GLU A 512 -74.25 -45.51 -68.23
N LYS A 513 -74.20 -44.58 -69.23
CA LYS A 513 -75.14 -43.46 -69.57
C LYS A 513 -74.70 -42.05 -69.10
N SER A 514 -74.14 -41.15 -69.93
CA SER A 514 -74.64 -40.35 -71.09
C SER A 514 -75.09 -38.92 -70.75
N ILE A 515 -74.81 -38.00 -71.70
CA ILE A 515 -75.50 -36.73 -72.07
C ILE A 515 -74.80 -35.37 -71.76
N CYS A 516 -74.18 -34.85 -72.83
CA CYS A 516 -74.25 -33.51 -73.45
C CYS A 516 -74.56 -32.20 -72.67
N GLN A 517 -73.63 -31.25 -72.85
CA GLN A 517 -73.81 -29.91 -73.46
C GLN A 517 -75.01 -29.03 -73.04
N GLU A 518 -74.81 -28.24 -71.98
CA GLU A 518 -75.51 -26.94 -71.77
C GLU A 518 -74.58 -25.85 -71.15
N ASN A 519 -73.31 -26.17 -70.88
CA ASN A 519 -72.41 -25.34 -70.06
C ASN A 519 -71.52 -24.33 -70.81
N PHE A 520 -71.55 -24.28 -72.15
CA PHE A 520 -70.58 -23.47 -72.90
C PHE A 520 -70.93 -21.98 -72.98
N ALA A 521 -72.21 -21.59 -72.83
CA ALA A 521 -72.64 -20.19 -72.96
C ALA A 521 -72.42 -19.34 -71.68
N GLN A 522 -72.25 -19.97 -70.51
CA GLN A 522 -71.99 -19.23 -69.25
C GLN A 522 -70.51 -18.86 -69.06
N LEU A 523 -69.58 -19.59 -69.69
CA LEU A 523 -68.14 -19.37 -69.57
C LEU A 523 -67.66 -18.08 -70.27
N GLU A 524 -68.30 -17.68 -71.37
CA GLU A 524 -67.86 -16.53 -72.17
C GLU A 524 -68.17 -15.19 -71.47
N LYS A 525 -69.24 -15.13 -70.67
CA LYS A 525 -69.61 -13.92 -69.91
C LYS A 525 -68.69 -13.67 -68.71
N VAL A 526 -68.20 -14.75 -68.07
CA VAL A 526 -67.26 -14.67 -66.95
C VAL A 526 -65.86 -14.20 -67.41
N ASN A 527 -65.45 -14.59 -68.61
CA ASN A 527 -64.13 -14.23 -69.15
C ASN A 527 -63.98 -12.71 -69.40
N ASN A 528 -65.04 -12.05 -69.86
CA ASN A 528 -64.99 -10.60 -70.13
C ASN A 528 -64.98 -9.73 -68.86
N ASP A 529 -65.67 -10.16 -67.80
CA ASP A 529 -65.61 -9.47 -66.48
C ASP A 529 -64.26 -9.66 -65.78
N LEU A 530 -63.60 -10.80 -66.00
CA LEU A 530 -62.27 -11.07 -65.45
C LEU A 530 -61.21 -10.14 -66.07
N ASN A 531 -61.23 -9.96 -67.39
CA ASN A 531 -60.28 -9.09 -68.08
C ASN A 531 -60.39 -7.62 -67.66
N LYS A 532 -61.60 -7.14 -67.36
CA LYS A 532 -61.81 -5.77 -66.86
C LYS A 532 -61.25 -5.56 -65.45
N LYS A 533 -61.35 -6.58 -64.58
CA LYS A 533 -60.73 -6.58 -63.24
C LYS A 533 -59.20 -6.69 -63.27
N ILE A 534 -58.65 -7.45 -64.21
CA ILE A 534 -57.20 -7.57 -64.40
C ILE A 534 -56.60 -6.21 -64.79
N PHE A 535 -57.23 -5.46 -65.69
CA PHE A 535 -56.76 -4.13 -66.11
C PHE A 535 -56.82 -3.08 -64.99
N GLN A 536 -57.85 -3.10 -64.14
CA GLN A 536 -57.91 -2.20 -62.97
C GLN A 536 -56.88 -2.58 -61.89
N SER A 537 -56.54 -3.86 -61.77
CA SER A 537 -55.55 -4.34 -60.82
C SER A 537 -54.11 -3.99 -61.26
N SER A 538 -53.81 -4.03 -62.56
CA SER A 538 -52.50 -3.63 -63.08
C SER A 538 -52.21 -2.13 -62.89
N LEU A 539 -53.23 -1.27 -63.00
CA LEU A 539 -53.10 0.18 -62.78
C LEU A 539 -52.81 0.53 -61.30
N LYS A 540 -53.42 -0.22 -60.37
CA LYS A 540 -53.12 -0.12 -58.93
C LYS A 540 -51.73 -0.68 -58.58
N LEU A 541 -51.31 -1.74 -59.25
CA LEU A 541 -49.97 -2.30 -59.08
C LEU A 541 -48.89 -1.30 -59.53
N ASN A 542 -49.09 -0.62 -60.65
CA ASN A 542 -48.12 0.33 -61.18
C ASN A 542 -47.93 1.56 -60.28
N THR A 543 -49.02 2.08 -59.70
CA THR A 543 -48.97 3.16 -58.71
C THR A 543 -48.31 2.72 -57.39
N SER A 544 -48.48 1.46 -56.99
CA SER A 544 -47.76 0.89 -55.84
C SER A 544 -46.26 0.70 -56.11
N VAL A 545 -45.86 0.32 -57.33
CA VAL A 545 -44.45 0.17 -57.72
C VAL A 545 -43.74 1.53 -57.73
N GLU A 546 -44.40 2.59 -58.18
CA GLU A 546 -43.87 3.97 -58.15
C GLU A 546 -43.64 4.46 -56.70
N CYS A 547 -44.54 4.14 -55.76
CA CYS A 547 -44.33 4.43 -54.34
C CYS A 547 -43.17 3.63 -53.75
N ASN A 548 -43.05 2.34 -54.09
CA ASN A 548 -41.96 1.51 -53.61
C ASN A 548 -40.59 2.01 -54.09
N LYS A 549 -40.47 2.51 -55.32
CA LYS A 549 -39.24 3.15 -55.80
C LYS A 549 -38.82 4.35 -54.95
N LYS A 550 -39.77 5.17 -54.49
CA LYS A 550 -39.47 6.29 -53.58
C LYS A 550 -39.06 5.82 -52.18
N TYR A 551 -39.61 4.71 -51.71
CA TYR A 551 -39.18 4.11 -50.44
C TYR A 551 -37.78 3.51 -50.54
N PHE A 552 -37.44 2.82 -51.63
CA PHE A 552 -36.09 2.30 -51.84
C PHE A 552 -35.05 3.41 -51.93
N ALA A 553 -35.31 4.48 -52.70
CA ALA A 553 -34.40 5.63 -52.73
C ALA A 553 -34.19 6.28 -51.35
N LYS A 554 -35.21 6.24 -50.47
CA LYS A 554 -35.09 6.73 -49.09
C LYS A 554 -34.34 5.76 -48.18
N ILE A 555 -34.48 4.45 -48.41
CA ILE A 555 -33.70 3.41 -47.72
C ILE A 555 -32.22 3.56 -48.10
N ASP A 556 -31.90 3.73 -49.38
CA ASP A 556 -30.51 3.92 -49.84
C ASP A 556 -29.87 5.15 -49.18
N THR A 557 -30.59 6.28 -49.07
CA THR A 557 -30.08 7.47 -48.35
C THR A 557 -29.89 7.25 -46.85
N LEU A 558 -30.75 6.44 -46.22
CA LEU A 558 -30.63 6.12 -44.79
C LEU A 558 -29.50 5.10 -44.54
N GLU A 559 -29.23 4.21 -45.48
CA GLU A 559 -28.09 3.29 -45.44
C GLU A 559 -26.77 4.06 -45.58
N GLU A 560 -26.67 5.04 -46.49
CA GLU A 560 -25.51 5.92 -46.58
C GLU A 560 -25.29 6.75 -45.30
N GLU A 561 -26.35 7.29 -44.70
CA GLU A 561 -26.25 7.99 -43.42
C GLU A 561 -25.82 7.04 -42.28
N ASN A 562 -26.36 5.82 -42.23
CA ASN A 562 -25.96 4.81 -41.24
C ASN A 562 -24.50 4.38 -41.40
N VAL A 563 -24.00 4.23 -42.62
CA VAL A 563 -22.56 3.97 -42.87
C VAL A 563 -21.72 5.14 -42.37
N LYS A 564 -22.17 6.38 -42.56
CA LYS A 564 -21.47 7.57 -42.07
C LYS A 564 -21.47 7.67 -40.54
N TYR A 565 -22.57 7.31 -39.88
CA TYR A 565 -22.65 7.23 -38.42
C TYR A 565 -21.82 6.08 -37.85
N LYS A 566 -21.82 4.92 -38.52
CA LYS A 566 -20.99 3.77 -38.16
C LYS A 566 -19.51 4.11 -38.25
N ASN A 567 -19.05 4.72 -39.34
CA ASN A 567 -17.66 5.14 -39.47
C ASN A 567 -17.24 6.18 -38.41
N LYS A 568 -18.14 7.09 -38.02
CA LYS A 568 -17.89 8.02 -36.90
C LYS A 568 -17.83 7.31 -35.55
N LEU A 569 -18.68 6.31 -35.35
CA LEU A 569 -18.68 5.49 -34.15
C LEU A 569 -17.41 4.65 -34.06
N ASP A 570 -16.99 4.03 -35.17
CA ASP A 570 -15.76 3.24 -35.26
C ASP A 570 -14.52 4.12 -35.00
N GLN A 571 -14.47 5.36 -35.54
CA GLN A 571 -13.42 6.33 -35.19
C GLN A 571 -13.45 6.74 -33.71
N GLN A 572 -14.63 6.89 -33.10
CA GLN A 572 -14.72 7.18 -31.67
C GLN A 572 -14.29 6.01 -30.81
N ILE A 573 -14.58 4.77 -31.24
CA ILE A 573 -14.14 3.54 -30.59
C ILE A 573 -12.61 3.44 -30.67
N GLU A 574 -12.02 3.70 -31.84
CA GLU A 574 -10.57 3.68 -32.06
C GLU A 574 -9.84 4.73 -31.20
N ILE A 575 -10.37 5.97 -31.13
CA ILE A 575 -9.83 7.01 -30.23
C ILE A 575 -9.99 6.61 -28.76
N SER A 576 -11.12 6.00 -28.38
CA SER A 576 -11.36 5.56 -27.01
C SER A 576 -10.47 4.39 -26.61
N GLN A 577 -10.19 3.47 -27.54
CA GLN A 577 -9.24 2.37 -27.35
C GLN A 577 -7.82 2.90 -27.24
N SER A 578 -7.38 3.80 -28.13
CA SER A 578 -6.06 4.43 -28.02
C SER A 578 -5.85 5.17 -26.69
N LEU A 579 -6.86 5.91 -26.20
CA LEU A 579 -6.81 6.56 -24.89
C LEU A 579 -6.88 5.56 -23.74
N SER A 580 -7.61 4.45 -23.89
CA SER A 580 -7.67 3.37 -22.91
C SER A 580 -6.33 2.65 -22.81
N ASP A 581 -5.65 2.42 -23.92
CA ASP A 581 -4.33 1.78 -23.98
C ASP A 581 -3.25 2.69 -23.39
N GLU A 582 -3.30 4.00 -23.68
CA GLU A 582 -2.39 5.00 -23.11
C GLU A 582 -2.61 5.19 -21.59
N LEU A 583 -3.87 5.13 -21.15
CA LEU A 583 -4.22 5.14 -19.73
C LEU A 583 -3.80 3.84 -19.05
N SER A 584 -3.98 2.69 -19.68
CA SER A 584 -3.56 1.38 -19.16
C SER A 584 -2.04 1.28 -19.03
N ALA A 585 -1.30 1.81 -20.02
CA ALA A 585 0.16 1.93 -19.94
C ALA A 585 0.60 2.89 -18.81
N SER A 586 -0.13 3.98 -18.59
CA SER A 586 0.13 4.90 -17.47
C SER A 586 -0.20 4.29 -16.10
N ILE A 587 -1.27 3.48 -16.01
CA ILE A 587 -1.65 2.74 -14.81
C ILE A 587 -0.61 1.67 -14.50
N LEU A 588 -0.16 0.90 -15.50
CA LEU A 588 0.91 -0.09 -15.34
C LEU A 588 2.22 0.55 -14.87
N ASN A 589 2.61 1.70 -15.44
CA ASN A 589 3.79 2.45 -14.97
C ASN A 589 3.62 2.96 -13.53
N PHE A 590 2.40 3.35 -13.14
CA PHE A 590 2.12 3.80 -11.78
C PHE A 590 2.07 2.63 -10.78
N GLU A 591 1.54 1.49 -11.18
CA GLU A 591 1.54 0.24 -10.39
C GLU A 591 2.95 -0.31 -10.21
N GLU A 592 3.80 -0.23 -11.24
CA GLU A 592 5.21 -0.61 -11.15
C GLU A 592 5.98 0.34 -10.21
N CYS A 593 5.76 1.65 -10.30
CA CYS A 593 6.28 2.61 -9.32
C CYS A 593 5.78 2.33 -7.89
N ASN A 594 4.52 1.95 -7.71
CA ASN A 594 3.97 1.61 -6.39
C ASN A 594 4.52 0.27 -5.87
N LYS A 595 4.78 -0.70 -6.76
CA LYS A 595 5.41 -1.97 -6.42
C LYS A 595 6.85 -1.76 -5.96
N ASP A 596 7.59 -0.88 -6.63
CA ASP A 596 8.93 -0.47 -6.21
C ASP A 596 8.92 0.32 -4.90
N LEU A 597 7.92 1.17 -4.67
CA LEU A 597 7.76 1.88 -3.41
C LEU A 597 7.39 0.93 -2.25
N LYS A 598 6.48 -0.03 -2.48
CA LYS A 598 6.13 -1.09 -1.50
C LYS A 598 7.33 -1.99 -1.23
N LYS A 599 8.13 -2.33 -2.25
CA LYS A 599 9.37 -3.11 -2.11
C LYS A 599 10.40 -2.33 -1.27
N THR A 600 10.59 -1.04 -1.54
CA THR A 600 11.51 -0.18 -0.77
C THR A 600 11.03 0.00 0.68
N LEU A 601 9.72 0.13 0.90
CA LEU A 601 9.13 0.22 2.24
C LEU A 601 9.30 -1.10 3.03
N ASN A 602 9.09 -2.24 2.37
CA ASN A 602 9.26 -3.56 2.99
C ASN A 602 10.75 -3.85 3.26
N GLU A 603 11.65 -3.46 2.35
CA GLU A 603 13.10 -3.55 2.56
C GLU A 603 13.58 -2.64 3.69
N LYS A 604 12.97 -1.45 3.86
CA LYS A 604 13.22 -0.55 5.00
C LYS A 604 12.75 -1.16 6.32
N ASN A 605 11.59 -1.82 6.35
CA ASN A 605 11.09 -2.54 7.52
C ASN A 605 11.98 -3.76 7.88
N ILE A 606 12.44 -4.51 6.88
CA ILE A 606 13.43 -5.58 7.06
C ILE A 606 14.77 -5.01 7.58
N CYS A 607 15.17 -3.82 7.13
CA CYS A 607 16.37 -3.15 7.64
C CYS A 607 16.20 -2.71 9.10
N LEU A 608 15.01 -2.23 9.50
CA LEU A 608 14.69 -1.87 10.89
C LEU A 608 14.68 -3.12 11.80
N ASP A 609 14.07 -4.22 11.35
CA ASP A 609 14.11 -5.51 12.07
C ASP A 609 15.53 -6.07 12.17
N ASN A 610 16.34 -5.91 11.14
CA ASN A 610 17.75 -6.29 11.17
C ASN A 610 18.57 -5.37 12.06
N PHE A 611 18.21 -4.09 12.20
CA PHE A 611 18.82 -3.17 13.17
C PHE A 611 18.49 -3.59 14.61
N ALA A 612 17.24 -3.97 14.89
CA ALA A 612 16.84 -4.52 16.18
C ALA A 612 17.56 -5.85 16.49
N LYS A 613 17.75 -6.71 15.48
CA LYS A 613 18.55 -7.93 15.61
C LYS A 613 20.04 -7.64 15.80
N LEU A 614 20.61 -6.65 15.12
CA LEU A 614 21.99 -6.21 15.31
C LEU A 614 22.21 -5.58 16.68
N GLU A 615 21.23 -4.85 17.22
CA GLU A 615 21.25 -4.32 18.57
C GLU A 615 21.20 -5.46 19.60
N LYS A 616 20.38 -6.50 19.36
CA LYS A 616 20.37 -7.73 20.17
C LYS A 616 21.72 -8.47 20.10
N VAL A 617 22.29 -8.64 18.90
CA VAL A 617 23.62 -9.25 18.70
C VAL A 617 24.71 -8.41 19.35
N ASN A 618 24.65 -7.09 19.30
CA ASN A 618 25.63 -6.20 19.94
C ASN A 618 25.51 -6.25 21.48
N ASN A 619 24.29 -6.34 22.01
CA ASN A 619 24.05 -6.54 23.43
C ASN A 619 24.52 -7.94 23.90
N ASP A 620 24.27 -8.98 23.11
CA ASP A 620 24.77 -10.33 23.36
C ASP A 620 26.30 -10.41 23.23
N LEU A 621 26.90 -9.68 22.29
CA LEU A 621 28.34 -9.57 22.12
C LEU A 621 28.98 -8.81 23.29
N ASN A 622 28.36 -7.72 23.76
CA ASN A 622 28.82 -7.00 24.95
C ASN A 622 28.69 -7.86 26.22
N LYS A 623 27.61 -8.65 26.32
CA LYS A 623 27.45 -9.64 27.39
C LYS A 623 28.51 -10.74 27.31
N LYS A 624 28.84 -11.21 26.10
CA LYS A 624 29.96 -12.14 25.84
C LYS A 624 31.32 -11.52 26.10
N ILE A 625 31.52 -10.23 25.83
CA ILE A 625 32.76 -9.51 26.14
C ILE A 625 32.90 -9.38 27.67
N GLN A 626 31.82 -9.07 28.39
CA GLN A 626 31.81 -9.10 29.85
C GLN A 626 32.07 -10.51 30.42
N GLU A 627 31.44 -11.54 29.86
CA GLU A 627 31.70 -12.94 30.23
C GLU A 627 33.14 -13.36 29.91
N LEU A 628 33.67 -12.97 28.74
CA LEU A 628 35.07 -13.23 28.36
C LEU A 628 36.04 -12.45 29.25
N SER A 629 35.71 -11.24 29.69
CA SER A 629 36.50 -10.51 30.70
C SER A 629 36.48 -11.20 32.07
N SER A 630 35.34 -11.74 32.51
CA SER A 630 35.29 -12.55 33.73
C SER A 630 36.03 -13.89 33.57
N ASN A 631 35.96 -14.49 32.39
CA ASN A 631 36.64 -15.76 32.08
C ASN A 631 38.15 -15.56 31.91
N LEU A 632 38.61 -14.40 31.41
CA LEU A 632 40.03 -14.05 31.33
C LEU A 632 40.66 -13.98 32.73
N ASN A 633 39.94 -13.40 33.70
CA ASN A 633 40.36 -13.38 35.11
C ASN A 633 40.42 -14.79 35.72
N THR A 634 39.50 -15.70 35.36
CA THR A 634 39.58 -17.11 35.79
C THR A 634 40.62 -17.94 35.01
N SER A 635 40.94 -17.53 33.78
CA SER A 635 41.93 -18.16 32.91
C SER A 635 43.36 -17.84 33.35
N GLU A 636 43.61 -16.64 33.89
CA GLU A 636 44.89 -16.31 34.55
C GLU A 636 45.13 -17.19 35.79
N ASP A 637 44.09 -17.49 36.58
CA ASP A 637 44.18 -18.42 37.71
C ASP A 637 44.32 -19.89 37.26
N CYS A 638 43.69 -20.29 36.15
CA CYS A 638 43.89 -21.60 35.53
C CYS A 638 45.27 -21.74 34.89
N ASN A 639 45.84 -20.69 34.28
CA ASN A 639 47.18 -20.72 33.68
C ASN A 639 48.29 -20.87 34.73
N LYS A 640 48.12 -20.31 35.94
CA LYS A 640 48.99 -20.63 37.09
C LYS A 640 48.91 -22.12 37.49
N LYS A 641 47.75 -22.75 37.31
CA LYS A 641 47.52 -24.18 37.58
C LYS A 641 48.05 -25.09 36.47
N TYR A 642 48.01 -24.63 35.21
CA TYR A 642 48.57 -25.34 34.06
C TYR A 642 50.09 -25.28 34.02
N LEU A 643 50.72 -24.20 34.50
CA LEU A 643 52.19 -24.11 34.58
C LEU A 643 52.76 -25.20 35.52
N ILE A 644 52.07 -25.49 36.62
CA ILE A 644 52.41 -26.58 37.57
C ILE A 644 52.14 -27.97 36.95
N LYS A 645 51.19 -28.08 36.01
CA LYS A 645 50.86 -29.34 35.33
C LYS A 645 51.79 -29.63 34.14
N VAL A 646 52.32 -28.61 33.47
CA VAL A 646 53.30 -28.76 32.38
C VAL A 646 54.64 -29.30 32.91
N GLU A 647 55.09 -28.84 34.09
CA GLU A 647 56.28 -29.41 34.76
C GLU A 647 56.10 -30.88 35.15
N SER A 648 54.86 -31.32 35.45
CA SER A 648 54.52 -32.73 35.71
C SER A 648 54.40 -33.59 34.44
N LEU A 649 54.06 -33.01 33.30
CA LEU A 649 53.89 -33.72 32.03
C LEU A 649 55.20 -33.86 31.24
N GLU A 650 56.22 -33.03 31.53
CA GLU A 650 57.56 -33.19 30.98
C GLU A 650 58.29 -34.45 31.52
N GLU A 651 57.96 -34.92 32.73
CA GLU A 651 58.42 -36.22 33.24
C GLU A 651 57.70 -37.41 32.57
N GLU A 652 56.42 -37.28 32.24
CA GLU A 652 55.62 -38.34 31.59
C GLU A 652 55.96 -38.53 30.09
N ASN A 653 56.48 -37.48 29.45
CA ASN A 653 56.89 -37.49 28.03
C ASN A 653 58.21 -38.25 27.77
N VAL A 654 58.99 -38.55 28.82
CA VAL A 654 60.18 -39.41 28.74
C VAL A 654 59.80 -40.90 28.74
N GLU A 655 58.66 -41.26 29.35
CA GLU A 655 58.13 -42.63 29.40
C GLU A 655 57.49 -43.02 28.04
N CYS A 656 56.67 -42.17 27.44
CA CYS A 656 56.01 -42.46 26.14
C CYS A 656 56.97 -42.58 24.95
N LYS A 657 58.19 -42.00 25.02
CA LYS A 657 59.22 -42.17 23.98
C LYS A 657 59.82 -43.58 23.95
N LYS A 658 59.71 -44.37 25.04
CA LYS A 658 60.13 -45.78 25.06
C LYS A 658 59.06 -46.70 24.45
N GLU A 659 57.78 -46.40 24.63
CA GLU A 659 56.68 -47.21 24.08
C GLU A 659 56.50 -47.03 22.57
N LEU A 660 56.79 -45.84 22.02
CA LEU A 660 56.73 -45.59 20.58
C LEU A 660 57.80 -46.36 19.77
N ASN A 661 58.93 -46.71 20.39
CA ASN A 661 59.96 -47.54 19.75
C ASN A 661 59.64 -49.04 19.77
N GLN A 662 58.81 -49.53 20.72
CA GLN A 662 58.34 -50.91 20.73
C GLN A 662 57.22 -51.17 19.70
N GLN A 663 56.36 -50.19 19.41
CA GLN A 663 55.32 -50.36 18.38
C GLN A 663 55.85 -50.35 16.94
N LYS A 664 57.00 -49.70 16.67
CA LYS A 664 57.65 -49.72 15.35
C LYS A 664 58.22 -51.09 14.97
N GLU A 665 58.63 -51.92 15.93
CA GLU A 665 59.10 -53.30 15.66
C GLU A 665 57.94 -54.27 15.38
N ILE A 666 56.75 -54.02 15.95
CA ILE A 666 55.55 -54.86 15.75
C ILE A 666 54.92 -54.64 14.36
N SER A 667 54.95 -53.40 13.83
CA SER A 667 54.41 -53.10 12.50
C SER A 667 55.24 -53.68 11.34
N GLN A 668 56.54 -53.95 11.52
CA GLN A 668 57.37 -54.61 10.50
C GLN A 668 57.12 -56.12 10.45
N SER A 669 56.79 -56.77 11.59
CA SER A 669 56.48 -58.21 11.66
C SER A 669 55.13 -58.58 11.03
N LEU A 670 54.12 -57.71 11.13
CA LEU A 670 52.78 -57.94 10.56
C LEU A 670 52.73 -57.74 9.03
N SER A 671 53.66 -56.96 8.47
CA SER A 671 53.79 -56.76 7.03
C SER A 671 54.33 -58.01 6.30
N ASP A 672 55.16 -58.80 6.97
CA ASP A 672 55.73 -60.03 6.42
C ASP A 672 54.76 -61.24 6.52
N GLU A 673 53.84 -61.24 7.50
CA GLU A 673 52.78 -62.26 7.64
C GLU A 673 51.62 -62.10 6.64
N LEU A 674 51.28 -60.87 6.26
CA LEU A 674 50.20 -60.60 5.29
C LEU A 674 50.59 -61.02 3.86
N SER A 675 51.89 -60.97 3.53
CA SER A 675 52.42 -61.43 2.23
C SER A 675 52.43 -62.97 2.09
N ALA A 676 52.42 -63.71 3.21
CA ALA A 676 52.37 -65.18 3.21
C ALA A 676 50.93 -65.75 3.15
N SER A 677 49.91 -65.00 3.59
CA SER A 677 48.50 -65.42 3.50
C SER A 677 47.90 -65.27 2.11
N ILE A 678 48.38 -64.30 1.31
CA ILE A 678 47.90 -64.08 -0.06
C ILE A 678 48.32 -65.23 -0.99
N LEU A 679 49.42 -65.94 -0.70
CA LEU A 679 49.90 -67.08 -1.50
C LEU A 679 49.20 -68.43 -1.18
N ASN A 680 48.40 -68.50 -0.10
CA ASN A 680 47.65 -69.72 0.30
C ASN A 680 46.18 -69.71 -0.16
N PHE A 681 45.62 -68.56 -0.55
CA PHE A 681 44.24 -68.48 -1.03
C PHE A 681 44.08 -68.87 -2.52
N GLU A 682 45.14 -68.71 -3.33
CA GLU A 682 45.17 -69.18 -4.74
C GLU A 682 45.19 -70.71 -4.88
N LYS A 683 45.49 -71.45 -3.81
CA LYS A 683 45.52 -72.93 -3.82
C LYS A 683 44.17 -73.57 -3.49
N CYS A 684 43.23 -72.84 -2.86
CA CYS A 684 41.92 -73.36 -2.47
C CYS A 684 40.85 -73.20 -3.58
N ASN A 685 41.12 -72.35 -4.58
CA ASN A 685 40.20 -72.12 -5.70
C ASN A 685 40.29 -73.21 -6.81
N ASN A 686 41.36 -74.01 -6.83
CA ASN A 686 41.56 -75.08 -7.83
C ASN A 686 40.95 -76.44 -7.43
N ASP A 687 40.44 -76.61 -6.19
CA ASP A 687 39.86 -77.88 -5.72
C ASP A 687 38.31 -77.90 -5.73
N LEU A 688 37.64 -76.75 -5.93
CA LEU A 688 36.17 -76.68 -6.06
C LEU A 688 35.68 -76.98 -7.49
N GLU A 689 36.54 -76.77 -8.49
CA GLU A 689 36.25 -77.06 -9.91
C GLU A 689 36.26 -78.59 -10.20
N ARG A 690 36.76 -79.39 -9.26
CA ARG A 690 36.79 -80.86 -9.33
C ARG A 690 35.56 -81.56 -8.74
N THR A 691 34.68 -80.84 -8.01
CA THR A 691 33.50 -81.41 -7.33
C THR A 691 32.17 -81.16 -8.06
N LEU A 692 32.19 -80.65 -9.30
CA LEU A 692 30.99 -80.53 -10.15
C LEU A 692 30.88 -81.65 -11.21
N ASN A 693 31.89 -82.53 -11.33
CA ASN A 693 31.99 -83.52 -12.42
C ASN A 693 31.62 -84.97 -12.05
N GLU A 694 31.06 -85.23 -10.86
CA GLU A 694 30.77 -86.59 -10.37
C GLU A 694 29.35 -86.79 -9.79
N LYS A 695 28.33 -86.10 -10.33
CA LYS A 695 26.93 -86.39 -9.97
C LYS A 695 26.03 -86.54 -11.19
N ASN A 696 26.43 -87.38 -12.14
CA ASN A 696 25.64 -87.67 -13.35
C ASN A 696 25.72 -89.13 -13.82
N ILE A 697 25.50 -90.11 -12.93
CA ILE A 697 25.24 -91.50 -13.33
C ILE A 697 24.11 -92.08 -12.49
N CYS A 698 22.91 -92.15 -13.08
CA CYS A 698 21.98 -93.29 -13.08
C CYS A 698 20.57 -92.85 -13.50
N LEU A 699 20.22 -93.11 -14.77
CA LEU A 699 19.08 -93.96 -15.13
C LEU A 699 18.91 -93.97 -16.65
N GLY A 700 19.47 -95.02 -17.25
CA GLY A 700 19.12 -95.45 -18.60
C GLY A 700 17.82 -96.23 -18.57
N ASN A 701 16.91 -95.86 -19.47
CA ASN A 701 16.04 -96.73 -20.27
C ASN A 701 15.00 -95.84 -20.93
N PHE A 702 15.13 -95.45 -22.20
CA PHE A 702 13.97 -95.14 -23.08
C PHE A 702 14.38 -94.90 -24.56
N ALA A 703 15.10 -95.85 -25.16
CA ALA A 703 15.44 -95.84 -26.60
C ALA A 703 14.24 -96.09 -27.55
N LYS A 704 13.00 -95.92 -27.07
CA LYS A 704 11.77 -95.91 -27.90
C LYS A 704 10.95 -94.62 -27.77
N LEU A 705 11.36 -93.67 -26.91
CA LEU A 705 10.77 -92.33 -26.86
C LEU A 705 11.46 -91.35 -27.83
N GLU A 706 12.70 -91.60 -28.22
CA GLU A 706 13.54 -90.65 -28.97
C GLU A 706 12.94 -90.22 -30.32
N LYS A 707 12.27 -91.12 -31.04
CA LYS A 707 11.60 -90.79 -32.31
C LYS A 707 10.26 -90.04 -32.13
N VAL A 708 9.55 -90.27 -31.02
CA VAL A 708 8.33 -89.53 -30.66
C VAL A 708 8.69 -88.16 -30.05
N VAL A 709 9.83 -88.08 -29.35
CA VAL A 709 10.42 -86.86 -28.81
C VAL A 709 11.02 -85.99 -29.91
N ASP A 710 11.60 -86.55 -30.97
CA ASP A 710 12.06 -85.76 -32.13
C ASP A 710 10.89 -85.18 -32.94
N ASP A 711 9.81 -85.94 -33.14
CA ASP A 711 8.60 -85.43 -33.80
C ASP A 711 7.83 -84.43 -32.90
N LEU A 712 7.81 -84.63 -31.58
CA LEU A 712 7.28 -83.66 -30.60
C LEU A 712 8.20 -82.44 -30.44
N ASN A 713 9.52 -82.57 -30.49
CA ASN A 713 10.47 -81.46 -30.40
C ASN A 713 10.44 -80.62 -31.67
N LYS A 714 10.26 -81.24 -32.84
CA LYS A 714 10.06 -80.52 -34.09
C LYS A 714 8.74 -79.76 -34.10
N LYS A 715 7.67 -80.36 -33.55
CA LYS A 715 6.36 -79.71 -33.38
C LYS A 715 6.34 -78.67 -32.24
N THR A 716 7.19 -78.84 -31.22
CA THR A 716 7.42 -77.90 -30.12
C THR A 716 8.32 -76.74 -30.56
N GLN A 717 9.28 -76.96 -31.47
CA GLN A 717 10.04 -75.89 -32.12
C GLN A 717 9.18 -75.08 -33.10
N GLU A 718 8.27 -75.73 -33.86
CA GLU A 718 7.27 -75.02 -34.68
C GLU A 718 6.22 -74.28 -33.84
N LEU A 719 5.76 -74.86 -32.73
CA LEU A 719 4.88 -74.17 -31.79
C LEU A 719 5.63 -73.05 -31.04
N SER A 720 6.90 -73.21 -30.71
CA SER A 720 7.73 -72.19 -30.05
C SER A 720 8.10 -71.04 -31.00
N SER A 721 8.35 -71.30 -32.28
CA SER A 721 8.54 -70.23 -33.27
C SER A 721 7.23 -69.48 -33.58
N ASN A 722 6.09 -70.18 -33.58
CA ASN A 722 4.75 -69.56 -33.69
C ASN A 722 4.33 -68.84 -32.39
N LEU A 723 4.73 -69.34 -31.22
CA LEU A 723 4.49 -68.68 -29.93
C LEU A 723 5.37 -67.43 -29.82
N ASN A 724 6.65 -67.50 -30.17
CA ASN A 724 7.55 -66.34 -30.16
C ASN A 724 7.10 -65.25 -31.14
N THR A 725 6.57 -65.60 -32.32
CA THR A 725 5.99 -64.61 -33.24
C THR A 725 4.64 -64.06 -32.77
N SER A 726 3.82 -64.87 -32.08
CA SER A 726 2.61 -64.40 -31.39
C SER A 726 2.93 -63.56 -30.15
N GLU A 727 4.02 -63.82 -29.46
CA GLU A 727 4.48 -63.13 -28.25
C GLU A 727 5.19 -61.83 -28.61
N ASP A 728 5.91 -61.77 -29.74
CA ASP A 728 6.38 -60.52 -30.34
C ASP A 728 5.23 -59.66 -30.87
N CYS A 729 4.19 -60.28 -31.46
CA CYS A 729 2.95 -59.57 -31.82
C CYS A 729 2.22 -59.06 -30.58
N ASN A 730 2.09 -59.86 -29.52
CA ASN A 730 1.46 -59.44 -28.27
C ASN A 730 2.30 -58.39 -27.53
N LYS A 731 3.63 -58.44 -27.57
CA LYS A 731 4.50 -57.36 -27.07
C LYS A 731 4.33 -56.09 -27.90
N LYS A 732 4.21 -56.19 -29.23
CA LYS A 732 3.87 -55.03 -30.08
C LYS A 732 2.49 -54.46 -29.77
N TYR A 733 1.49 -55.29 -29.51
CA TYR A 733 0.17 -54.83 -29.11
C TYR A 733 0.15 -54.27 -27.68
N SER A 734 0.89 -54.86 -26.74
CA SER A 734 1.08 -54.33 -25.38
C SER A 734 1.73 -52.95 -25.43
N VAL A 735 2.87 -52.80 -26.12
CA VAL A 735 3.55 -51.51 -26.29
C VAL A 735 2.67 -50.48 -27.02
N LYS A 736 1.81 -50.93 -27.94
CA LYS A 736 0.84 -50.06 -28.61
C LYS A 736 -0.33 -49.68 -27.70
N ILE A 737 -0.78 -50.58 -26.82
CA ILE A 737 -1.80 -50.30 -25.80
C ILE A 737 -1.22 -49.35 -24.75
N ASP A 738 0.00 -49.60 -24.26
CA ASP A 738 0.69 -48.73 -23.31
C ASP A 738 0.87 -47.33 -23.91
N ARG A 739 1.28 -47.21 -25.18
CA ARG A 739 1.33 -45.91 -25.89
C ARG A 739 -0.03 -45.25 -26.06
N LEU A 740 -1.09 -46.01 -26.34
CA LEU A 740 -2.44 -45.46 -26.48
C LEU A 740 -3.06 -45.07 -25.13
N GLU A 741 -2.68 -45.73 -24.04
CA GLU A 741 -3.04 -45.35 -22.68
C GLU A 741 -2.27 -44.09 -22.25
N GLU A 742 -0.99 -43.99 -22.60
CA GLU A 742 -0.15 -42.81 -22.37
C GLU A 742 -0.67 -41.61 -23.18
N GLU A 743 -0.96 -41.78 -24.47
CA GLU A 743 -1.60 -40.75 -25.31
C GLU A 743 -2.99 -40.37 -24.77
N ASN A 744 -3.82 -41.31 -24.30
CA ASN A 744 -5.13 -40.98 -23.73
C ASN A 744 -5.02 -40.21 -22.40
N VAL A 745 -4.03 -40.53 -21.57
CA VAL A 745 -3.73 -39.76 -20.36
C VAL A 745 -3.25 -38.36 -20.75
N GLU A 746 -2.43 -38.24 -21.78
CA GLU A 746 -1.93 -36.97 -22.31
C GLU A 746 -3.07 -36.12 -22.89
N TYR A 747 -3.98 -36.70 -23.70
CA TYR A 747 -5.18 -36.04 -24.20
C TYR A 747 -6.15 -35.64 -23.10
N LYS A 748 -6.30 -36.48 -22.05
CA LYS A 748 -7.16 -36.17 -20.91
C LYS A 748 -6.57 -35.03 -20.07
N ASN A 749 -5.26 -35.03 -19.85
CA ASN A 749 -4.54 -33.95 -19.17
C ASN A 749 -4.61 -32.66 -19.99
N ALA A 750 -4.45 -32.72 -21.31
CA ALA A 750 -4.61 -31.57 -22.21
C ALA A 750 -6.05 -31.03 -22.20
N LEU A 751 -7.05 -31.91 -22.16
CA LEU A 751 -8.46 -31.52 -22.07
C LEU A 751 -8.80 -30.91 -20.70
N ASP A 752 -8.24 -31.42 -19.62
CA ASP A 752 -8.44 -30.88 -18.27
C ASP A 752 -7.70 -29.55 -18.10
N GLN A 753 -6.49 -29.39 -18.65
CA GLN A 753 -5.81 -28.09 -18.76
C GLN A 753 -6.62 -27.11 -19.62
N GLN A 754 -7.19 -27.54 -20.74
CA GLN A 754 -8.01 -26.68 -21.58
C GLN A 754 -9.29 -26.23 -20.85
N LYS A 755 -9.92 -27.09 -20.05
CA LYS A 755 -11.06 -26.72 -19.19
C LYS A 755 -10.65 -25.75 -18.09
N GLU A 756 -9.48 -25.93 -17.48
CA GLU A 756 -8.95 -25.03 -16.45
C GLU A 756 -8.63 -23.64 -17.05
N ILE A 757 -8.01 -23.60 -18.23
CA ILE A 757 -7.77 -22.36 -18.99
C ILE A 757 -9.10 -21.69 -19.39
N THR A 758 -10.09 -22.46 -19.85
CA THR A 758 -11.39 -21.90 -20.26
C THR A 758 -12.16 -21.34 -19.05
N GLN A 759 -12.08 -22.00 -17.89
CA GLN A 759 -12.67 -21.51 -16.66
C GLN A 759 -11.94 -20.25 -16.14
N SER A 760 -10.61 -20.25 -16.16
CA SER A 760 -9.78 -19.09 -15.80
C SER A 760 -10.09 -17.88 -16.68
N LEU A 761 -10.18 -18.06 -18.00
CA LEU A 761 -10.54 -17.00 -18.94
C LEU A 761 -11.98 -16.51 -18.75
N SER A 762 -12.90 -17.41 -18.37
CA SER A 762 -14.29 -17.03 -18.06
C SER A 762 -14.38 -16.19 -16.77
N ASP A 763 -13.58 -16.54 -15.77
CA ASP A 763 -13.52 -15.84 -14.49
C ASP A 763 -12.80 -14.49 -14.64
N GLU A 764 -11.70 -14.44 -15.42
CA GLU A 764 -11.03 -13.19 -15.82
C GLU A 764 -11.95 -12.28 -16.63
N LEU A 765 -12.70 -12.82 -17.60
CA LEU A 765 -13.66 -12.02 -18.37
C LEU A 765 -14.76 -11.46 -17.47
N SER A 766 -15.23 -12.23 -16.50
CA SER A 766 -16.25 -11.78 -15.53
C SER A 766 -15.71 -10.71 -14.58
N ALA A 767 -14.46 -10.85 -14.11
CA ALA A 767 -13.78 -9.84 -13.30
C ALA A 767 -13.50 -8.56 -14.11
N SER A 768 -13.10 -8.69 -15.38
CA SER A 768 -12.86 -7.58 -16.29
C SER A 768 -14.15 -6.82 -16.62
N ILE A 769 -15.29 -7.53 -16.78
CA ILE A 769 -16.62 -6.91 -16.92
C ILE A 769 -17.02 -6.13 -15.67
N LEU A 770 -16.78 -6.67 -14.46
CA LEU A 770 -17.07 -5.98 -13.20
C LEU A 770 -16.20 -4.72 -13.04
N ASN A 771 -14.90 -4.81 -13.34
CA ASN A 771 -14.00 -3.67 -13.33
C ASN A 771 -14.41 -2.60 -14.36
N PHE A 772 -14.91 -3.02 -15.53
CA PHE A 772 -15.42 -2.08 -16.54
C PHE A 772 -16.69 -1.35 -16.08
N GLU A 773 -17.61 -2.04 -15.38
CA GLU A 773 -18.80 -1.42 -14.78
C GLU A 773 -18.45 -0.46 -13.64
N GLU A 774 -17.42 -0.75 -12.85
CA GLU A 774 -16.92 0.13 -11.81
C GLU A 774 -16.20 1.36 -12.38
N CYS A 775 -15.34 1.17 -13.39
CA CYS A 775 -14.74 2.27 -14.16
C CYS A 775 -15.80 3.16 -14.78
N LYS A 776 -16.88 2.60 -15.34
CA LYS A 776 -18.01 3.37 -15.88
C LYS A 776 -18.68 4.23 -14.79
N LYS A 777 -18.95 3.66 -13.61
CA LYS A 777 -19.52 4.42 -12.47
C LYS A 777 -18.58 5.54 -11.99
N ASN A 778 -17.27 5.29 -11.95
CA ASN A 778 -16.28 6.29 -11.57
C ASN A 778 -16.14 7.40 -12.61
N LEU A 779 -16.23 7.07 -13.90
CA LEU A 779 -16.27 8.05 -14.99
C LEU A 779 -17.53 8.92 -14.92
N GLU A 780 -18.70 8.32 -14.67
CA GLU A 780 -19.97 9.04 -14.48
C GLU A 780 -19.92 9.99 -13.26
N ARG A 781 -19.30 9.55 -12.16
CA ARG A 781 -19.08 10.39 -10.97
C ARG A 781 -18.12 11.56 -11.27
N THR A 782 -17.01 11.29 -11.95
CA THR A 782 -16.01 12.30 -12.36
C THR A 782 -16.61 13.32 -13.33
N LEU A 783 -17.47 12.87 -14.27
CA LEU A 783 -18.18 13.74 -15.20
C LEU A 783 -19.17 14.67 -14.46
N ASN A 784 -19.89 14.16 -13.46
CA ASN A 784 -20.77 14.97 -12.62
C ASN A 784 -20.00 16.00 -11.78
N GLU A 785 -18.85 15.61 -11.22
CA GLU A 785 -17.98 16.52 -10.48
C GLU A 785 -17.40 17.61 -11.39
N LYS A 786 -16.98 17.27 -12.61
CA LYS A 786 -16.50 18.22 -13.62
C LYS A 786 -17.60 19.20 -14.05
N ASN A 787 -18.83 18.72 -14.25
CA ASN A 787 -19.98 19.58 -14.55
C ASN A 787 -20.31 20.53 -13.39
N THR A 788 -20.21 20.06 -12.14
CA THR A 788 -20.37 20.90 -10.94
C THR A 788 -19.25 21.94 -10.80
N CYS A 789 -18.03 21.58 -11.21
CA CYS A 789 -16.89 22.49 -11.24
C CYS A 789 -17.04 23.56 -12.33
N LEU A 790 -17.54 23.20 -13.52
CA LEU A 790 -17.87 24.13 -14.60
C LEU A 790 -18.97 25.12 -14.17
N ASP A 791 -19.99 24.68 -13.45
CA ASP A 791 -21.02 25.56 -12.87
C ASP A 791 -20.44 26.55 -11.83
N ASN A 792 -19.39 26.15 -11.11
CA ASN A 792 -18.69 27.04 -10.18
C ASN A 792 -17.76 28.00 -10.91
N PHE A 793 -17.14 27.60 -12.03
CA PHE A 793 -16.40 28.50 -12.91
C PHE A 793 -17.29 29.57 -13.52
N ALA A 794 -18.51 29.23 -13.95
CA ALA A 794 -19.49 30.21 -14.44
C ALA A 794 -19.91 31.23 -13.36
N LYS A 795 -19.97 30.81 -12.08
CA LYS A 795 -20.17 31.73 -10.96
C LYS A 795 -18.95 32.61 -10.70
N LEU A 796 -17.74 32.08 -10.89
CA LEU A 796 -16.50 32.84 -10.73
C LEU A 796 -16.35 33.90 -11.83
N GLU A 797 -16.72 33.56 -13.06
CA GLU A 797 -16.74 34.50 -14.19
C GLU A 797 -17.68 35.68 -13.92
N LYS A 798 -18.86 35.40 -13.33
CA LYS A 798 -19.78 36.44 -12.86
C LYS A 798 -19.19 37.33 -11.76
N VAL A 799 -18.42 36.75 -10.82
CA VAL A 799 -17.72 37.52 -9.78
C VAL A 799 -16.61 38.40 -10.38
N VAL A 800 -15.90 37.90 -11.40
CA VAL A 800 -14.89 38.67 -12.14
C VAL A 800 -15.54 39.83 -12.90
N ASP A 801 -16.70 39.61 -13.52
CA ASP A 801 -17.47 40.68 -14.18
C ASP A 801 -17.96 41.75 -13.18
N ASP A 802 -18.46 41.33 -12.01
CA ASP A 802 -18.87 42.25 -10.94
C ASP A 802 -17.68 43.04 -10.37
N LEU A 803 -16.51 42.41 -10.24
CA LEU A 803 -15.26 43.08 -9.82
C LEU A 803 -14.76 44.05 -10.89
N ASN A 804 -14.79 43.69 -12.17
CA ASN A 804 -14.42 44.58 -13.27
C ASN A 804 -15.35 45.79 -13.35
N LYS A 805 -16.65 45.60 -13.11
CA LYS A 805 -17.62 46.68 -12.98
C LYS A 805 -17.30 47.59 -11.80
N LYS A 806 -16.93 47.02 -10.64
CA LYS A 806 -16.48 47.77 -9.46
C LYS A 806 -15.19 48.57 -9.73
N ILE A 807 -14.24 47.99 -10.47
CA ILE A 807 -13.00 48.65 -10.87
C ILE A 807 -13.30 49.83 -11.78
N GLN A 808 -14.18 49.67 -12.78
CA GLN A 808 -14.62 50.79 -13.62
C GLN A 808 -15.30 51.90 -12.80
N GLU A 809 -16.13 51.54 -11.82
CA GLU A 809 -16.80 52.48 -10.92
C GLU A 809 -15.81 53.21 -9.97
N LEU A 810 -14.75 52.53 -9.52
CA LEU A 810 -13.68 53.15 -8.75
C LEU A 810 -12.81 54.06 -9.62
N SER A 811 -12.53 53.70 -10.88
CA SER A 811 -11.79 54.54 -11.81
C SER A 811 -12.56 55.81 -12.19
N SER A 812 -13.89 55.75 -12.36
CA SER A 812 -14.70 56.95 -12.58
C SER A 812 -14.72 57.85 -11.34
N ASN A 813 -14.83 57.27 -10.14
CA ASN A 813 -14.74 58.03 -8.88
C ASN A 813 -13.35 58.68 -8.70
N LEU A 814 -12.27 57.98 -9.05
CA LEU A 814 -10.92 58.54 -9.00
C LEU A 814 -10.77 59.74 -9.96
N ASN A 815 -11.28 59.63 -11.18
CA ASN A 815 -11.27 60.74 -12.15
C ASN A 815 -12.06 61.95 -11.63
N THR A 816 -13.22 61.74 -10.99
CA THR A 816 -13.98 62.85 -10.38
C THR A 816 -13.26 63.48 -9.18
N SER A 817 -12.50 62.67 -8.43
CA SER A 817 -11.67 63.14 -7.31
C SER A 817 -10.47 63.97 -7.81
N GLU A 818 -9.81 63.52 -8.88
CA GLU A 818 -8.74 64.29 -9.54
C GLU A 818 -9.26 65.62 -10.10
N GLU A 819 -10.47 65.64 -10.66
CA GLU A 819 -11.11 66.86 -11.15
C GLU A 819 -11.50 67.82 -10.00
N CYS A 820 -11.95 67.28 -8.86
CA CYS A 820 -12.14 68.04 -7.63
C CYS A 820 -10.82 68.60 -7.08
N ASN A 821 -9.74 67.80 -7.10
CA ASN A 821 -8.41 68.25 -6.66
C ASN A 821 -7.84 69.34 -7.58
N LYS A 822 -8.06 69.27 -8.90
CA LYS A 822 -7.75 70.37 -9.82
C LYS A 822 -8.54 71.64 -9.48
N LYS A 823 -9.83 71.52 -9.15
CA LYS A 823 -10.63 72.66 -8.67
C LYS A 823 -10.11 73.24 -7.34
N TYR A 824 -9.70 72.40 -6.40
CA TYR A 824 -9.13 72.85 -5.13
C TYR A 824 -7.77 73.53 -5.33
N SER A 825 -6.93 73.01 -6.22
CA SER A 825 -5.64 73.63 -6.57
C SER A 825 -5.82 75.02 -7.18
N VAL A 826 -6.79 75.20 -8.08
CA VAL A 826 -7.15 76.54 -8.61
C VAL A 826 -7.66 77.46 -7.51
N LYS A 827 -8.44 76.93 -6.56
CA LYS A 827 -8.95 77.71 -5.43
C LYS A 827 -7.86 78.10 -4.42
N ILE A 828 -6.88 77.22 -4.19
CA ILE A 828 -5.70 77.51 -3.37
C ILE A 828 -4.87 78.61 -4.05
N HIS A 829 -4.64 78.53 -5.36
CA HIS A 829 -3.92 79.58 -6.09
C HIS A 829 -4.65 80.93 -6.04
N GLY A 830 -5.99 80.94 -6.09
CA GLY A 830 -6.78 82.16 -5.88
C GLY A 830 -6.67 82.72 -4.46
N LEU A 831 -6.62 81.87 -3.44
CA LEU A 831 -6.41 82.28 -2.04
C LEU A 831 -4.97 82.76 -1.80
N GLU A 832 -3.99 82.20 -2.49
CA GLU A 832 -2.60 82.64 -2.45
C GLU A 832 -2.44 84.03 -3.07
N GLU A 833 -3.11 84.30 -4.19
CA GLU A 833 -3.19 85.65 -4.78
C GLU A 833 -3.88 86.64 -3.83
N GLU A 834 -4.95 86.22 -3.15
CA GLU A 834 -5.64 87.03 -2.15
C GLU A 834 -4.75 87.31 -0.93
N ASN A 835 -3.98 86.32 -0.47
CA ASN A 835 -2.99 86.49 0.60
C ASN A 835 -1.83 87.41 0.20
N VAL A 836 -1.36 87.36 -1.05
CA VAL A 836 -0.37 88.31 -1.56
C VAL A 836 -0.94 89.73 -1.57
N LYS A 837 -2.23 89.89 -1.90
CA LYS A 837 -2.92 91.17 -1.83
C LYS A 837 -3.05 91.68 -0.39
N TYR A 838 -3.46 90.85 0.57
CA TYR A 838 -3.52 91.21 1.98
C TYR A 838 -2.13 91.52 2.57
N LYS A 839 -1.09 90.82 2.10
CA LYS A 839 0.29 91.10 2.50
C LYS A 839 0.76 92.46 1.99
N ASN A 840 0.45 92.81 0.74
CA ASN A 840 0.74 94.14 0.20
C ASN A 840 -0.05 95.25 0.90
N GLU A 841 -1.31 95.00 1.29
CA GLU A 841 -2.12 95.93 2.09
C GLU A 841 -1.58 96.08 3.52
N LEU A 842 -1.05 95.00 4.11
CA LEU A 842 -0.39 95.01 5.43
C LEU A 842 0.95 95.78 5.38
N ASP A 843 1.71 95.61 4.29
CA ASP A 843 2.98 96.33 4.10
C ASP A 843 2.73 97.84 3.84
N GLN A 844 1.64 98.21 3.14
CA GLN A 844 1.18 99.60 3.06
C GLN A 844 0.74 100.16 4.42
N GLN A 845 0.08 99.35 5.28
CA GLN A 845 -0.25 99.79 6.65
C GLN A 845 0.98 99.95 7.54
N LYS A 846 2.02 99.12 7.36
CA LYS A 846 3.30 99.27 8.05
C LYS A 846 4.04 100.53 7.59
N GLU A 847 3.98 100.86 6.31
CA GLU A 847 4.57 102.10 5.76
C GLU A 847 3.83 103.36 6.26
N ILE A 848 2.50 103.29 6.41
CA ILE A 848 1.69 104.36 7.04
C ILE A 848 1.99 104.48 8.55
N SER A 849 2.19 103.35 9.24
CA SER A 849 2.53 103.32 10.68
C SER A 849 3.94 103.84 10.95
N GLN A 850 4.89 103.56 10.05
CA GLN A 850 6.25 104.11 10.09
C GLN A 850 6.24 105.63 9.81
N SER A 851 5.44 106.09 8.84
CA SER A 851 5.25 107.53 8.55
C SER A 851 4.56 108.31 9.69
N LEU A 852 3.69 107.65 10.47
CA LEU A 852 3.07 108.22 11.68
C LEU A 852 4.05 108.22 12.87
N SER A 853 4.89 107.21 13.02
CA SER A 853 5.96 107.14 14.03
C SER A 853 7.02 108.23 13.82
N ASP A 854 7.38 108.49 12.56
CA ASP A 854 8.35 109.53 12.20
C ASP A 854 7.76 110.95 12.35
N LYS A 855 6.43 111.10 12.30
CA LYS A 855 5.72 112.36 12.58
C LYS A 855 5.46 112.62 14.08
N LEU A 856 5.36 111.57 14.92
CA LEU A 856 5.22 111.71 16.38
C LEU A 856 6.55 112.02 17.07
N SER A 857 7.67 111.62 16.47
CA SER A 857 9.03 111.82 17.00
C SER A 857 9.55 113.26 16.84
N ALA A 858 8.83 114.12 16.12
CA ALA A 858 9.20 115.53 15.90
C ALA A 858 8.46 116.55 16.80
N SER A 859 7.56 116.11 17.71
CA SER A 859 6.74 117.04 18.52
C SER A 859 6.79 116.84 20.04
N THR A 860 7.64 115.96 20.57
CA THR A 860 7.76 115.74 22.03
C THR A 860 9.19 116.01 22.50
N LEU A 861 9.63 117.24 22.23
CA LEU A 861 10.97 117.76 22.55
C LEU A 861 10.83 119.14 23.21
N ASN A 862 9.98 119.26 24.24
CA ASN A 862 9.91 120.46 25.10
C ASN A 862 9.04 120.31 26.36
N PHE A 863 9.25 119.29 27.19
CA PHE A 863 8.94 119.43 28.62
C PHE A 863 9.66 118.39 29.47
N GLU A 864 10.56 118.89 30.32
CA GLU A 864 11.06 118.28 31.57
C GLU A 864 12.05 117.12 31.44
N GLU A 865 13.39 117.26 31.53
CA GLU A 865 14.28 118.31 32.08
C GLU A 865 13.82 118.98 33.38
N CYS A 866 13.11 118.24 34.23
CA CYS A 866 12.93 118.62 35.64
C CYS A 866 12.79 117.42 36.58
N ASN A 867 13.56 116.35 36.34
CA ASN A 867 13.81 115.36 37.40
C ASN A 867 15.12 114.58 37.25
N LYS A 868 16.19 115.28 36.84
CA LYS A 868 17.56 114.81 37.09
C LYS A 868 17.94 115.11 38.53
N ASN A 869 18.47 114.08 39.20
CA ASN A 869 19.35 114.18 40.37
C ASN A 869 18.72 114.51 41.73
N LEU A 870 17.84 113.62 42.17
CA LEU A 870 17.99 113.00 43.48
C LEU A 870 18.10 111.46 43.28
N GLU A 871 19.06 111.00 42.49
CA GLU A 871 20.38 110.62 42.99
C GLU A 871 20.32 109.58 44.10
N ARG A 872 20.88 108.41 43.75
CA ARG A 872 21.72 107.59 44.63
C ARG A 872 21.01 106.93 45.81
N ASN A 873 20.49 105.74 45.57
CA ASN A 873 21.22 104.51 45.87
C ASN A 873 20.25 103.33 45.82
N LEU A 874 20.73 102.24 45.24
CA LEU A 874 20.25 100.88 45.51
C LEU A 874 18.75 100.66 45.28
N ASN A 875 18.48 100.50 44.00
CA ASN A 875 17.41 99.69 43.45
C ASN A 875 17.24 98.38 44.25
N GLU A 876 16.27 98.37 45.17
CA GLU A 876 15.53 97.16 45.51
C GLU A 876 14.88 96.64 44.22
N LYS A 877 15.27 95.44 43.76
CA LYS A 877 14.43 94.25 43.96
C LYS A 877 15.12 93.02 43.38
N ASN A 878 15.53 92.15 44.29
CA ASN A 878 15.90 90.75 44.08
C ASN A 878 15.02 90.07 43.02
N ILE A 879 15.65 89.30 42.13
CA ILE A 879 15.66 87.83 42.21
C ILE A 879 16.95 87.36 41.52
N CYS A 880 17.92 87.03 42.37
CA CYS A 880 19.10 86.25 42.04
C CYS A 880 18.88 84.84 42.62
N LEU A 881 17.86 84.14 42.14
CA LEU A 881 17.54 82.77 42.59
C LEU A 881 16.66 82.00 41.58
N ASP A 882 16.99 81.98 40.28
CA ASP A 882 16.28 81.09 39.32
C ASP A 882 17.16 80.39 38.27
N ASN A 883 18.44 80.77 38.13
CA ASN A 883 19.33 80.10 37.17
C ASN A 883 20.28 79.06 37.79
N PHE A 884 20.09 78.70 39.06
CA PHE A 884 20.72 77.53 39.69
C PHE A 884 19.76 76.34 39.90
N ALA A 885 18.44 76.56 39.85
CA ALA A 885 17.42 75.52 40.02
C ALA A 885 17.24 74.62 38.78
N GLN A 886 17.68 75.06 37.59
CA GLN A 886 17.61 74.24 36.38
C GLN A 886 18.78 73.25 36.22
N LEU A 887 19.91 73.50 36.88
CA LEU A 887 21.04 72.57 36.92
C LEU A 887 20.86 71.49 38.01
N GLU A 888 20.24 71.84 39.13
CA GLU A 888 19.91 70.89 40.20
C GLU A 888 18.81 69.91 39.76
N LYS A 889 17.82 70.36 38.98
CA LYS A 889 16.78 69.49 38.40
C LYS A 889 17.33 68.51 37.35
N VAL A 890 18.31 68.92 36.54
CA VAL A 890 18.94 68.03 35.54
C VAL A 890 19.86 67.01 36.22
N VAL A 891 20.53 67.38 37.31
CA VAL A 891 21.35 66.46 38.11
C VAL A 891 20.48 65.50 38.92
N ASP A 892 19.34 65.95 39.47
CA ASP A 892 18.36 65.09 40.15
C ASP A 892 17.65 64.15 39.17
N ASP A 893 17.28 64.61 37.97
CA ASP A 893 16.68 63.74 36.94
C ASP A 893 17.70 62.71 36.40
N LEU A 894 18.98 63.06 36.29
CA LEU A 894 20.04 62.12 35.94
C LEU A 894 20.34 61.13 37.08
N ASN A 895 20.39 61.57 38.33
CA ASN A 895 20.58 60.68 39.48
C ASN A 895 19.38 59.76 39.70
N LYS A 896 18.16 60.24 39.43
CA LYS A 896 16.94 59.42 39.45
C LYS A 896 16.97 58.38 38.33
N LYS A 897 17.45 58.73 37.13
CA LYS A 897 17.63 57.80 36.01
C LYS A 897 18.75 56.77 36.26
N ILE A 898 19.81 57.16 36.96
CA ILE A 898 20.88 56.25 37.39
C ILE A 898 20.37 55.29 38.48
N GLN A 899 19.57 55.78 39.44
CA GLN A 899 18.91 54.92 40.45
C GLN A 899 17.90 53.95 39.79
N GLU A 900 17.16 54.40 38.78
CA GLU A 900 16.19 53.60 38.01
C GLU A 900 16.90 52.52 37.18
N LEU A 901 18.06 52.83 36.59
CA LEU A 901 18.92 51.87 35.89
C LEU A 901 19.57 50.87 36.85
N SER A 902 19.94 51.27 38.08
CA SER A 902 20.44 50.36 39.11
C SER A 902 19.35 49.44 39.68
N SER A 903 18.09 49.90 39.83
CA SER A 903 16.97 49.03 40.20
C SER A 903 16.62 48.03 39.08
N ASN A 904 16.74 48.44 37.82
CA ASN A 904 16.51 47.56 36.66
C ASN A 904 17.63 46.50 36.51
N LEU A 905 18.87 46.81 36.92
CA LEU A 905 19.96 45.84 36.95
C LEU A 905 19.73 44.75 38.01
N ASN A 906 19.19 45.11 39.19
CA ASN A 906 18.85 44.15 40.24
C ASN A 906 17.66 43.25 39.85
N THR A 907 16.67 43.76 39.09
CA THR A 907 15.58 42.91 38.56
C THR A 907 16.04 41.95 37.46
N SER A 908 17.10 42.29 36.73
CA SER A 908 17.72 41.40 35.74
C SER A 908 18.48 40.25 36.42
N GLU A 909 19.12 40.52 37.56
CA GLU A 909 19.82 39.51 38.37
C GLU A 909 18.84 38.53 39.06
N ASP A 910 17.67 39.01 39.51
CA ASP A 910 16.58 38.17 40.01
C ASP A 910 15.87 37.38 38.89
N CYS A 911 15.76 37.94 37.68
CA CYS A 911 15.31 37.18 36.50
C CYS A 911 16.30 36.07 36.13
N ASN A 912 17.61 36.33 36.19
CA ASN A 912 18.63 35.30 35.94
C ASN A 912 18.65 34.21 37.02
N LYS A 913 18.38 34.55 38.29
CA LYS A 913 18.16 33.53 39.34
C LYS A 913 16.91 32.70 39.09
N LYS A 914 15.81 33.30 38.61
CA LYS A 914 14.60 32.55 38.20
C LYS A 914 14.86 31.65 36.99
N TYR A 915 15.63 32.10 36.00
CA TYR A 915 16.01 31.25 34.87
C TYR A 915 16.94 30.10 35.29
N SER A 916 17.87 30.34 36.22
CA SER A 916 18.70 29.27 36.78
C SER A 916 17.85 28.22 37.53
N ALA A 917 16.89 28.67 38.34
CA ALA A 917 15.99 27.78 39.07
C ALA A 917 15.06 27.00 38.13
N GLU A 918 14.57 27.62 37.04
CA GLU A 918 13.75 26.93 36.03
C GLU A 918 14.57 25.93 35.21
N ILE A 919 15.84 26.25 34.90
CA ILE A 919 16.76 25.30 34.25
C ILE A 919 17.01 24.09 35.16
N ASP A 920 17.16 24.27 36.47
CA ASP A 920 17.36 23.16 37.40
C ASP A 920 16.06 22.35 37.62
N ARG A 921 14.88 23.01 37.64
CA ARG A 921 13.57 22.34 37.63
C ARG A 921 13.38 21.49 36.37
N LEU A 922 13.73 22.01 35.20
CA LEU A 922 13.67 21.28 33.93
C LEU A 922 14.68 20.13 33.84
N LYS A 923 15.82 20.20 34.54
CA LYS A 923 16.75 19.06 34.67
C LYS A 923 16.15 17.96 35.53
N GLU A 924 15.52 18.31 36.66
CA GLU A 924 14.81 17.33 37.49
C GLU A 924 13.63 16.69 36.76
N GLU A 925 12.87 17.48 35.98
CA GLU A 925 11.77 16.96 35.16
C GLU A 925 12.27 16.01 34.07
N ASN A 926 13.39 16.32 33.41
CA ASN A 926 14.03 15.43 32.44
C ASN A 926 14.53 14.12 33.08
N VAL A 927 15.05 14.17 34.30
CA VAL A 927 15.43 12.95 35.05
C VAL A 927 14.20 12.11 35.38
N LYS A 928 13.07 12.75 35.72
CA LYS A 928 11.80 12.06 35.95
C LYS A 928 11.28 11.38 34.68
N TYR A 929 11.24 12.08 33.54
CA TYR A 929 10.83 11.47 32.27
C TYR A 929 11.77 10.34 31.82
N LYS A 930 13.07 10.48 32.08
CA LYS A 930 14.03 9.41 31.80
C LYS A 930 13.75 8.15 32.63
N ASN A 931 13.44 8.32 33.93
CA ASN A 931 13.06 7.20 34.79
C ASN A 931 11.72 6.56 34.38
N GLU A 932 10.74 7.35 33.92
CA GLU A 932 9.47 6.84 33.39
C GLU A 932 9.66 6.07 32.08
N ILE A 933 10.56 6.54 31.20
CA ILE A 933 10.95 5.82 29.98
C ILE A 933 11.66 4.50 30.32
N ASP A 934 12.56 4.51 31.30
CA ASP A 934 13.27 3.30 31.71
C ASP A 934 12.31 2.27 32.36
N GLN A 935 11.32 2.72 33.14
CA GLN A 935 10.23 1.85 33.63
C GLN A 935 9.37 1.30 32.49
N GLN A 936 9.05 2.10 31.47
CA GLN A 936 8.30 1.61 30.30
C GLN A 936 9.09 0.60 29.48
N LYS A 937 10.42 0.74 29.38
CA LYS A 937 11.30 -0.27 28.76
C LYS A 937 11.28 -1.57 29.56
N GLU A 938 11.30 -1.51 30.88
CA GLU A 938 11.24 -2.69 31.75
C GLU A 938 9.90 -3.43 31.62
N ILE A 939 8.79 -2.69 31.53
CA ILE A 939 7.45 -3.25 31.27
C ILE A 939 7.39 -3.88 29.86
N SER A 940 7.96 -3.22 28.86
CA SER A 940 8.00 -3.72 27.48
C SER A 940 8.83 -5.00 27.36
N GLN A 941 9.97 -5.07 28.06
CA GLN A 941 10.78 -6.28 28.14
C GLN A 941 10.03 -7.42 28.85
N SER A 942 9.36 -7.14 29.97
CA SER A 942 8.55 -8.15 30.68
C SER A 942 7.38 -8.69 29.83
N LEU A 943 6.75 -7.83 29.02
CA LEU A 943 5.72 -8.25 28.07
C LEU A 943 6.30 -9.09 26.92
N SER A 944 7.49 -8.72 26.41
CA SER A 944 8.22 -9.49 25.41
C SER A 944 8.55 -10.89 25.93
N ASP A 945 9.09 -11.01 27.14
CA ASP A 945 9.44 -12.29 27.75
C ASP A 945 8.20 -13.17 27.97
N LYS A 946 7.06 -12.58 28.35
CA LYS A 946 5.76 -13.29 28.47
C LYS A 946 5.21 -13.73 27.11
N LEU A 947 5.40 -12.94 26.07
CA LEU A 947 4.99 -13.28 24.71
C LEU A 947 5.84 -14.42 24.16
N GLU A 948 7.16 -14.38 24.38
CA GLU A 948 8.09 -15.43 23.98
C GLU A 948 7.81 -16.76 24.71
N ALA A 949 7.48 -16.71 26.01
CA ALA A 949 6.99 -17.87 26.75
C ALA A 949 5.65 -18.41 26.21
N SER A 950 4.76 -17.54 25.73
CA SER A 950 3.48 -17.92 25.13
C SER A 950 3.66 -18.56 23.74
N ILE A 951 4.60 -18.05 22.94
CA ILE A 951 4.99 -18.63 21.65
C ILE A 951 5.58 -20.03 21.85
N LEU A 952 6.50 -20.21 22.81
CA LEU A 952 7.06 -21.51 23.16
C LEU A 952 5.99 -22.52 23.60
N ASN A 953 4.99 -22.08 24.37
CA ASN A 953 3.85 -22.93 24.74
C ASN A 953 2.97 -23.30 23.53
N PHE A 954 2.79 -22.37 22.58
CA PHE A 954 2.05 -22.65 21.33
C PHE A 954 2.80 -23.60 20.41
N GLU A 955 4.13 -23.46 20.28
CA GLU A 955 4.97 -24.38 19.54
C GLU A 955 4.94 -25.79 20.15
N GLN A 956 4.96 -25.88 21.48
CA GLN A 956 4.83 -27.15 22.18
C GLN A 956 3.43 -27.76 21.99
N LEU A 957 2.37 -26.95 21.99
CA LEU A 957 1.01 -27.39 21.69
C LEU A 957 0.89 -27.90 20.25
N ASN A 958 1.52 -27.21 19.28
CA ASN A 958 1.56 -27.63 17.88
C ASN A 958 2.31 -28.96 17.71
N LYS A 959 3.47 -29.14 18.36
CA LYS A 959 4.18 -30.44 18.35
C LYS A 959 3.33 -31.57 18.94
N ASN A 960 2.57 -31.29 19.99
CA ASN A 960 1.66 -32.28 20.58
C ASN A 960 0.46 -32.57 19.65
N LEU A 961 -0.07 -31.56 18.96
CA LEU A 961 -1.15 -31.71 17.99
C LEU A 961 -0.69 -32.54 16.79
N GLU A 962 0.51 -32.24 16.27
CA GLU A 962 1.15 -32.95 15.15
C GLU A 962 1.42 -34.41 15.51
N LYS A 963 1.90 -34.69 16.74
CA LYS A 963 2.01 -36.05 17.26
C LYS A 963 0.66 -36.78 17.31
N THR A 964 -0.39 -36.09 17.78
CA THR A 964 -1.75 -36.66 17.85
C THR A 964 -2.33 -36.94 16.45
N LEU A 965 -2.03 -36.07 15.48
CA LEU A 965 -2.46 -36.21 14.09
C LEU A 965 -1.74 -37.37 13.41
N ASN A 966 -0.45 -37.56 13.71
CA ASN A 966 0.32 -38.69 13.21
C ASN A 966 -0.16 -40.03 13.82
N GLU A 967 -0.49 -40.04 15.13
CA GLU A 967 -1.12 -41.20 15.78
C GLU A 967 -2.50 -41.52 15.20
N LYS A 968 -3.28 -40.51 14.80
CA LYS A 968 -4.57 -40.69 14.11
C LYS A 968 -4.39 -41.27 12.70
N SER A 969 -3.38 -40.83 11.96
CA SER A 969 -3.01 -41.39 10.64
C SER A 969 -2.68 -42.88 10.75
N ILE A 970 -1.84 -43.25 11.73
CA ILE A 970 -1.49 -44.65 12.00
C ILE A 970 -2.73 -45.49 12.34
N CYS A 971 -3.72 -44.91 13.04
CA CYS A 971 -4.98 -45.60 13.32
C CYS A 971 -5.87 -45.77 12.08
N GLN A 972 -5.90 -44.79 11.17
CA GLN A 972 -6.62 -44.90 9.89
C GLN A 972 -5.98 -45.94 8.96
N ASP A 973 -4.65 -46.01 8.91
CA ASP A 973 -3.94 -47.03 8.13
C ASP A 973 -4.25 -48.45 8.65
N ARG A 974 -4.32 -48.61 9.98
CA ARG A 974 -4.74 -49.89 10.59
C ARG A 974 -6.20 -50.24 10.27
N LEU A 975 -7.07 -49.25 10.18
CA LEU A 975 -8.48 -49.45 9.84
C LEU A 975 -8.66 -49.87 8.38
N ALA A 976 -7.93 -49.23 7.46
CA ALA A 976 -7.86 -49.62 6.05
C ALA A 976 -7.24 -51.02 5.86
N GLN A 977 -6.25 -51.38 6.69
CA GLN A 977 -5.67 -52.72 6.68
C GLN A 977 -6.66 -53.78 7.17
N HIS A 978 -7.49 -53.45 8.17
CA HIS A 978 -8.58 -54.33 8.62
C HIS A 978 -9.70 -54.49 7.59
N GLU A 979 -10.07 -53.42 6.86
CA GLU A 979 -11.02 -53.50 5.76
C GLU A 979 -10.51 -54.39 4.62
N LYS A 980 -9.21 -54.26 4.27
CA LYS A 980 -8.59 -55.13 3.26
C LYS A 980 -8.56 -56.60 3.68
N VAL A 981 -8.27 -56.90 4.94
CA VAL A 981 -8.36 -58.27 5.47
C VAL A 981 -9.80 -58.79 5.41
N ASN A 982 -10.80 -57.95 5.66
CA ASN A 982 -12.20 -58.32 5.58
C ASN A 982 -12.65 -58.61 4.13
N ASP A 983 -12.17 -57.81 3.17
CA ASP A 983 -12.43 -58.02 1.74
C ASP A 983 -11.76 -59.30 1.23
N ASP A 984 -10.52 -59.57 1.63
CA ASP A 984 -9.84 -60.83 1.32
C ASP A 984 -10.56 -62.04 1.94
N LEU A 985 -11.10 -61.89 3.17
CA LEU A 985 -11.90 -62.93 3.82
C LEU A 985 -13.21 -63.18 3.06
N ASN A 986 -13.91 -62.13 2.66
CA ASN A 986 -15.15 -62.21 1.88
C ASN A 986 -14.93 -62.83 0.50
N LYS A 987 -13.82 -62.49 -0.15
CA LYS A 987 -13.40 -63.10 -1.42
C LYS A 987 -13.12 -64.59 -1.24
N LYS A 988 -12.46 -64.98 -0.14
CA LYS A 988 -12.21 -66.38 0.21
C LYS A 988 -13.50 -67.15 0.51
N ILE A 989 -14.46 -66.51 1.18
CA ILE A 989 -15.80 -67.07 1.44
C ILE A 989 -16.57 -67.29 0.13
N GLN A 990 -16.50 -66.36 -0.83
CA GLN A 990 -17.07 -66.54 -2.17
C GLN A 990 -16.38 -67.68 -2.94
N GLU A 991 -15.05 -67.75 -2.89
CA GLU A 991 -14.27 -68.82 -3.52
C GLU A 991 -14.65 -70.20 -2.96
N LEU A 992 -14.73 -70.31 -1.63
CA LEU A 992 -15.19 -71.52 -0.94
C LEU A 992 -16.63 -71.87 -1.28
N SER A 993 -17.52 -70.89 -1.43
CA SER A 993 -18.91 -71.11 -1.85
C SER A 993 -19.00 -71.63 -3.30
N SER A 994 -18.16 -71.12 -4.20
CA SER A 994 -18.08 -71.61 -5.58
C SER A 994 -17.52 -73.04 -5.67
N ASN A 995 -16.55 -73.37 -4.83
CA ASN A 995 -16.00 -74.71 -4.70
C ASN A 995 -16.99 -75.69 -4.05
N LEU A 996 -17.81 -75.22 -3.11
CA LEU A 996 -18.89 -76.02 -2.53
C LEU A 996 -19.96 -76.35 -3.58
N ASN A 997 -20.35 -75.37 -4.40
CA ASN A 997 -21.32 -75.58 -5.48
C ASN A 997 -20.81 -76.56 -6.55
N THR A 998 -19.53 -76.50 -6.92
CA THR A 998 -18.93 -77.47 -7.86
C THR A 998 -18.81 -78.87 -7.24
N SER A 999 -18.56 -78.96 -5.94
CA SER A 999 -18.59 -80.22 -5.19
C SER A 999 -20.01 -80.82 -5.12
N GLU A 1000 -21.03 -80.00 -4.88
CA GLU A 1000 -22.43 -80.43 -4.91
C GLU A 1000 -22.87 -80.92 -6.29
N ASP A 1001 -22.45 -80.27 -7.37
CA ASP A 1001 -22.73 -80.73 -8.73
C ASP A 1001 -21.99 -82.02 -9.09
N CYS A 1002 -20.75 -82.19 -8.60
CA CYS A 1002 -20.05 -83.47 -8.68
C CYS A 1002 -20.79 -84.56 -7.90
N ASN A 1003 -21.28 -84.27 -6.69
CA ASN A 1003 -22.07 -85.21 -5.90
C ASN A 1003 -23.41 -85.56 -6.58
N LYS A 1004 -24.10 -84.61 -7.21
CA LYS A 1004 -25.29 -84.90 -8.03
C LYS A 1004 -24.97 -85.83 -9.21
N LYS A 1005 -23.83 -85.62 -9.88
CA LYS A 1005 -23.36 -86.54 -10.95
C LYS A 1005 -23.03 -87.93 -10.41
N TYR A 1006 -22.41 -88.03 -9.23
CA TYR A 1006 -22.15 -89.32 -8.60
C TYR A 1006 -23.45 -90.03 -8.17
N MET A 1007 -24.42 -89.30 -7.62
CA MET A 1007 -25.72 -89.88 -7.24
C MET A 1007 -26.50 -90.35 -8.47
N ALA A 1008 -26.51 -89.57 -9.56
CA ALA A 1008 -27.11 -89.98 -10.83
C ALA A 1008 -26.45 -91.26 -11.39
N LYS A 1009 -25.11 -91.38 -11.28
CA LYS A 1009 -24.35 -92.59 -11.65
C LYS A 1009 -24.70 -93.79 -10.76
N ILE A 1010 -24.86 -93.56 -9.45
CA ILE A 1010 -25.28 -94.60 -8.50
C ILE A 1010 -26.68 -95.11 -8.84
N ASP A 1011 -27.61 -94.23 -9.21
CA ASP A 1011 -28.97 -94.63 -9.55
C ASP A 1011 -29.01 -95.38 -10.90
N THR A 1012 -28.20 -94.98 -11.89
CA THR A 1012 -28.03 -95.78 -13.13
C THR A 1012 -27.44 -97.17 -12.84
N LEU A 1013 -26.45 -97.27 -11.96
CA LEU A 1013 -25.87 -98.55 -11.55
C LEU A 1013 -26.86 -99.42 -10.74
N LYS A 1014 -27.79 -98.81 -9.98
CA LYS A 1014 -28.88 -99.55 -9.33
C LYS A 1014 -29.86 -100.11 -10.35
N GLU A 1015 -30.23 -99.33 -11.36
CA GLU A 1015 -31.09 -99.78 -12.46
C GLU A 1015 -30.44 -100.93 -13.25
N GLU A 1016 -29.14 -100.82 -13.56
CA GLU A 1016 -28.36 -101.91 -14.19
C GLU A 1016 -28.31 -103.16 -13.29
N ASN A 1017 -28.11 -103.00 -11.99
CA ASN A 1017 -28.15 -104.15 -11.06
C ASN A 1017 -29.53 -104.81 -10.98
N VAL A 1018 -30.63 -104.04 -11.04
CA VAL A 1018 -31.99 -104.59 -11.12
C VAL A 1018 -32.16 -105.37 -12.43
N LYS A 1019 -31.63 -104.86 -13.54
CA LYS A 1019 -31.63 -105.55 -14.82
C LYS A 1019 -30.86 -106.87 -14.78
N TYR A 1020 -29.62 -106.86 -14.25
CA TYR A 1020 -28.82 -108.08 -14.09
C TYR A 1020 -29.48 -109.08 -13.14
N LYS A 1021 -30.15 -108.62 -12.08
CA LYS A 1021 -30.90 -109.49 -11.17
C LYS A 1021 -32.11 -110.14 -11.85
N ASN A 1022 -32.78 -109.41 -12.75
CA ASN A 1022 -33.88 -109.95 -13.54
C ASN A 1022 -33.39 -110.95 -14.60
N GLU A 1023 -32.26 -110.68 -15.25
CA GLU A 1023 -31.61 -111.61 -16.19
C GLU A 1023 -31.15 -112.90 -15.48
N LEU A 1024 -30.57 -112.77 -14.28
CA LEU A 1024 -30.19 -113.92 -13.45
C LEU A 1024 -31.40 -114.75 -12.99
N ASN A 1025 -32.51 -114.09 -12.63
CA ASN A 1025 -33.76 -114.77 -12.31
C ASN A 1025 -34.36 -115.49 -13.53
N GLN A 1026 -34.27 -114.92 -14.73
CA GLN A 1026 -34.65 -115.61 -15.97
C GLN A 1026 -33.76 -116.83 -16.25
N GLN A 1027 -32.45 -116.73 -16.02
CA GLN A 1027 -31.55 -117.89 -16.13
C GLN A 1027 -31.85 -118.98 -15.09
N ASN A 1028 -32.24 -118.60 -13.87
CA ASN A 1028 -32.66 -119.57 -12.85
C ASN A 1028 -33.98 -120.26 -13.24
N VAL A 1029 -34.94 -119.55 -13.83
CA VAL A 1029 -36.18 -120.15 -14.36
C VAL A 1029 -35.88 -121.12 -15.51
N ILE A 1030 -34.96 -120.76 -16.42
CA ILE A 1030 -34.50 -121.65 -17.50
C ILE A 1030 -33.77 -122.88 -16.95
N SER A 1031 -32.94 -122.70 -15.92
CA SER A 1031 -32.21 -123.81 -15.27
C SER A 1031 -33.17 -124.75 -14.51
N GLN A 1032 -34.22 -124.20 -13.89
CA GLN A 1032 -35.27 -124.99 -13.24
C GLN A 1032 -36.09 -125.78 -14.27
N SER A 1033 -36.44 -125.16 -15.40
CA SER A 1033 -37.13 -125.84 -16.52
C SER A 1033 -36.30 -126.98 -17.11
N LEU A 1034 -34.99 -126.78 -17.28
CA LEU A 1034 -34.06 -127.83 -17.75
C LEU A 1034 -33.91 -128.95 -16.71
N SER A 1035 -33.91 -128.63 -15.42
CA SER A 1035 -33.89 -129.61 -14.33
C SER A 1035 -35.17 -130.46 -14.29
N ASP A 1036 -36.32 -129.85 -14.57
CA ASP A 1036 -37.61 -130.54 -14.62
C ASP A 1036 -37.71 -131.43 -15.87
N GLU A 1037 -37.16 -131.00 -17.01
CA GLU A 1037 -37.03 -131.81 -18.24
C GLU A 1037 -36.05 -132.98 -18.08
N LEU A 1038 -34.93 -132.78 -17.36
CA LEU A 1038 -33.99 -133.85 -17.06
C LEU A 1038 -34.61 -134.88 -16.11
N SER A 1039 -35.36 -134.41 -15.11
CA SER A 1039 -36.08 -135.30 -14.17
C SER A 1039 -37.20 -136.08 -14.88
N ALA A 1040 -37.89 -135.48 -15.85
CA ALA A 1040 -38.87 -136.19 -16.69
C ALA A 1040 -38.22 -137.23 -17.61
N SER A 1041 -37.04 -136.92 -18.18
CA SER A 1041 -36.27 -137.89 -18.99
C SER A 1041 -35.72 -139.05 -18.17
N ILE A 1042 -35.24 -138.80 -16.95
CA ILE A 1042 -34.78 -139.87 -16.04
C ILE A 1042 -35.95 -140.79 -15.65
N LYS A 1043 -37.15 -140.23 -15.41
CA LYS A 1043 -38.35 -141.02 -15.10
C LYS A 1043 -38.82 -141.87 -16.29
N ASN A 1044 -38.65 -141.39 -17.52
CA ASN A 1044 -38.96 -142.16 -18.74
C ASN A 1044 -37.91 -143.26 -18.99
N VAL A 1045 -36.64 -143.06 -18.62
CA VAL A 1045 -35.59 -144.10 -18.68
C VAL A 1045 -35.80 -145.16 -17.59
N GLU A 1046 -36.24 -144.78 -16.40
CA GLU A 1046 -36.59 -145.72 -15.33
C GLU A 1046 -37.87 -146.53 -15.63
N GLN A 1047 -38.85 -145.96 -16.34
CA GLN A 1047 -40.01 -146.72 -16.84
C GLN A 1047 -39.67 -147.64 -18.02
N GLY A 1048 -38.73 -147.25 -18.89
CA GLY A 1048 -38.21 -148.12 -19.96
C GLY A 1048 -37.40 -149.31 -19.43
N ASN A 1049 -36.64 -149.13 -18.35
CA ASN A 1049 -35.88 -150.23 -17.73
C ASN A 1049 -36.77 -151.23 -16.96
N GLN A 1050 -37.97 -150.84 -16.51
CA GLN A 1050 -38.93 -151.78 -15.90
C GLN A 1050 -39.69 -152.64 -16.93
N GLU A 1051 -39.73 -152.24 -18.20
CA GLU A 1051 -40.27 -153.07 -19.30
C GLU A 1051 -39.21 -153.99 -19.93
N PHE A 1052 -37.93 -153.69 -19.79
CA PHE A 1052 -36.83 -154.54 -20.27
C PHE A 1052 -36.47 -155.71 -19.31
N GLU A 1053 -36.90 -155.67 -18.04
CA GLU A 1053 -36.76 -156.80 -17.10
C GLU A 1053 -37.94 -157.80 -17.14
N LYS A 1054 -38.88 -157.65 -18.09
CA LYS A 1054 -40.02 -158.56 -18.30
C LYS A 1054 -40.06 -159.25 -19.68
N LEU A 1055 -38.97 -159.18 -20.45
CA LEU A 1055 -38.70 -159.93 -21.69
C LEU A 1055 -37.27 -160.47 -21.63
#